data_AF-A0A934FUR9-F1
#
_entry.id   AF-A0A934FUR9-F1
#
_cell.length_a   1.000
_cell.length_b   1.000
_cell.length_c   1.000
_cell.angle_alpha   90.00
_cell.angle_beta   90.00
_cell.angle_gamma   90.00
#
_symmetry.space_group_name_H-M   'P 1'
#
loop_
_entity.id
_entity.type
_entity.pdbx_description
1 polymer ?
#
loop_
_entity_poly.entity_id
_entity_poly.type
_entity_poly.pdbx_seq_one_letter_code
_entity_poly.pdbx_strand_id
1 'polypeptide(L)'
;MLRTPRNPAIAAQRGTSFLELMVAVSIVGVALLVMLQQLSISHRETDAGRDKVFAYQKGLAMLNELQAAIERGIVTEANQLETLADVDESFVLTTLRGAEGTLLAPDHPSSGNLMRAGQWVWSRRIDVSPFPGNPRLRRVQVAVRRSLREGGPRQTYAAVASILNLPDESGATTQAYDVYVLALSAVPSTFMAMPSLRSTFDAAVGEISQRAPGLVFRVHYITELGYGRDPFYAPYFNTQQGATAAAPWVYWYPSKCDQVTPALFALEHFGGLARTEAGRTHGYDATANPLPFATADQFNHALRYPEAKQRFEARVAAGLADAAAPPLQLLLEDLHARPDRYRNAIFVGLHGEVLPFPPLRNWSDAAREPVSLPNVRVVTHPARLRTERDPDGDGDHADTRDVELRVYAYKQEPANGADLLATPITIRILGVDLRQNVNGVDAGLPATLEIRRLVGGVDPTTGSTIGSSLEYHGFDEAQGLPPTYANRSQPLEMAYEVGWSTLPVPHTWIRLHNTPLVAPVVGAKGLFLASRLYGREYVPSPVVASSTGSPDFPVDLASPGLSPKNTARWRIVVPKAVFTETFPGGGLADQDQFLTIETSIGANASSGTAWPTAIEPYNRSITYAWWARTADAVPLTERYQVLGDPRFNPYADLCAQGTSFPNGYNWYFDDLRSVTGDASGDWTCLDRDRLRDGFGGITDCDVPRIAQIWRTVLLKAGNVVTAFGGRFLGAISFGGDLCLPAEAAGVDPRPLPVHGALYGLVGYAAVDTLSRDDPENPAAPGAPATFPKIGTVVVRSTVGPFVAEPVLGELWPDTAFTNWITTGNLQAGVGSTHYQRTPRHEAVLPNLPFGTELDEPIGMRIGSLGAATLLQSGTSFATFAQRVEPIGATATTSDGIRALFLAAGVGLAPAVPVRWTMGLAETLSVPLPHLLWVSDYPDHFSQELERLARGPDLRSSSSIQRLMAPDGLTRAFFALNGESPAGSLEQSRLPRAALLQGLHGLWVASNPAFDNDVAPVPRLLVFGPEQGAILADPSALHLKWRTTSERWDGARYTLGHPESMPCDEPNLRYRILWSNDVGATWRDPSSGATVDPLARPPLEAMEPDSGFGDESFMLPLPAEMFPQGEYVFRVIAHHRLRETHIAWHDVFVKVTRPVVEPPPDGGDESGALKRGTK
;
A
#
# COMPACT_ATOMS: atom_id res chain seq x y z
N MET A 1 48.76 59.39 -25.51
CA MET A 1 50.20 59.41 -25.85
C MET A 1 50.44 58.47 -27.03
N LEU A 2 50.55 59.07 -28.22
CA LEU A 2 51.05 58.45 -29.43
C LEU A 2 52.55 58.14 -29.26
N ARG A 3 52.99 56.93 -29.61
CA ARG A 3 54.33 56.71 -30.15
C ARG A 3 54.36 55.45 -31.00
N THR A 4 54.34 55.69 -32.31
CA THR A 4 54.85 54.82 -33.36
C THR A 4 56.30 54.41 -33.07
N PRO A 5 56.69 53.21 -33.51
CA PRO A 5 57.86 53.14 -34.37
C PRO A 5 57.67 52.24 -35.60
N ARG A 6 57.99 52.85 -36.75
CA ARG A 6 58.81 52.34 -37.87
C ARG A 6 58.54 50.95 -38.48
N ASN A 7 58.11 51.02 -39.74
CA ASN A 7 58.38 50.10 -40.86
C ASN A 7 59.60 49.18 -40.68
N PRO A 8 59.45 47.94 -41.13
CA PRO A 8 60.35 47.40 -42.14
C PRO A 8 59.60 46.98 -43.40
N ALA A 9 60.17 47.41 -44.53
CA ALA A 9 60.11 46.80 -45.85
C ALA A 9 58.73 46.53 -46.48
N ILE A 10 58.38 47.42 -47.42
CA ILE A 10 57.64 47.09 -48.64
C ILE A 10 58.43 45.99 -49.35
N ALA A 11 58.18 44.73 -49.00
CA ALA A 11 58.53 43.60 -49.82
C ALA A 11 57.61 43.66 -51.03
N ALA A 12 58.23 43.88 -52.19
CA ALA A 12 57.57 43.87 -53.48
C ALA A 12 56.51 42.77 -53.55
N GLN A 13 55.31 43.14 -53.99
CA GLN A 13 54.33 42.19 -54.54
C GLN A 13 55.02 41.45 -55.69
N ARG A 14 55.73 40.37 -55.37
CA ARG A 14 56.15 39.39 -56.35
C ARG A 14 54.84 38.76 -56.82
N GLY A 15 54.47 39.04 -58.07
CA GLY A 15 53.35 38.36 -58.70
C GLY A 15 53.50 36.87 -58.48
N THR A 16 52.38 36.20 -58.16
CA THR A 16 52.31 34.75 -57.94
C THR A 16 53.18 34.05 -58.97
N SER A 17 54.21 33.34 -58.50
CA SER A 17 55.08 32.61 -59.41
C SER A 17 54.24 31.55 -60.14
N PHE A 18 54.59 31.23 -61.38
CA PHE A 18 53.89 30.18 -62.14
C PHE A 18 53.82 28.85 -61.34
N LEU A 19 54.84 28.58 -60.52
CA LEU A 19 54.88 27.43 -59.61
C LEU A 19 53.79 27.51 -58.53
N GLU A 20 53.60 28.67 -57.89
CA GLU A 20 52.51 28.88 -56.92
C GLU A 20 51.12 28.74 -57.56
N LEU A 21 50.95 29.21 -58.79
CA LEU A 21 49.70 29.02 -59.55
C LEU A 21 49.45 27.54 -59.85
N MET A 22 50.48 26.80 -60.29
CA MET A 22 50.38 25.35 -60.53
C MET A 22 50.05 24.59 -59.25
N VAL A 23 50.68 24.94 -58.12
CA VAL A 23 50.39 24.33 -56.81
C VAL A 23 48.96 24.66 -56.36
N ALA A 24 48.51 25.91 -56.50
CA ALA A 24 47.14 26.30 -56.16
C ALA A 24 46.10 25.57 -57.02
N VAL A 25 46.31 25.46 -58.33
CA VAL A 25 45.44 24.68 -59.24
C VAL A 25 45.44 23.20 -58.87
N SER A 26 46.59 22.64 -58.49
CA SER A 26 46.70 21.25 -58.05
C SER A 26 45.92 20.99 -56.75
N ILE A 27 46.02 21.91 -55.77
CA ILE A 27 45.27 21.82 -54.51
C ILE A 27 43.77 21.89 -54.77
N VAL A 28 43.32 22.82 -55.63
CA VAL A 28 41.89 22.93 -56.01
C VAL A 28 41.44 21.67 -56.76
N GLY A 29 42.24 21.12 -57.67
CA GLY A 29 41.95 19.88 -58.38
C GLY A 29 41.79 18.68 -57.45
N VAL A 30 42.66 18.54 -56.45
CA VAL A 30 42.56 17.50 -55.42
C VAL A 30 41.31 17.71 -54.56
N ALA A 31 41.03 18.94 -54.12
CA ALA A 31 39.84 19.24 -53.33
C ALA A 31 38.54 18.92 -54.09
N LEU A 32 38.50 19.17 -55.41
CA LEU A 32 37.34 18.88 -56.25
C LEU A 32 37.14 17.37 -56.46
N LEU A 33 38.22 16.61 -56.61
CA LEU A 33 38.19 15.14 -56.64
C LEU A 33 37.68 14.55 -55.33
N VAL A 34 38.15 15.07 -54.19
CA VAL A 34 37.67 14.63 -52.86
C VAL A 34 36.18 14.95 -52.68
N MET A 35 35.70 16.12 -53.11
CA MET A 35 34.27 16.44 -53.06
C MET A 35 33.43 15.52 -53.95
N LEU A 36 33.87 15.21 -55.17
CA LEU A 36 33.19 14.26 -56.06
C LEU A 36 33.14 12.85 -55.46
N GLN A 37 34.23 12.41 -54.83
CA GLN A 37 34.27 11.12 -54.12
C GLN A 37 33.30 11.12 -52.93
N GLN A 38 33.25 12.19 -52.15
CA GLN A 38 32.34 12.32 -51.01
C GLN A 38 30.87 12.34 -51.44
N LEU A 39 30.53 13.07 -52.52
CA LEU A 39 29.19 13.05 -53.12
C LEU A 39 28.82 11.65 -53.61
N SER A 40 29.76 10.93 -54.24
CA SER A 40 29.51 9.55 -54.69
C SER A 40 29.27 8.59 -53.53
N ILE A 41 30.03 8.71 -52.43
CA ILE A 41 29.82 7.91 -51.21
C ILE A 41 28.48 8.24 -50.58
N SER A 42 28.16 9.53 -50.40
CA SER A 42 26.90 9.97 -49.80
C SER A 42 25.67 9.52 -50.61
N HIS A 43 25.75 9.53 -51.94
CA HIS A 43 24.67 9.03 -52.78
C HIS A 43 24.50 7.51 -52.64
N ARG A 44 25.60 6.74 -52.58
CA ARG A 44 25.56 5.29 -52.33
C ARG A 44 25.02 4.95 -50.94
N GLU A 45 25.36 5.73 -49.92
CA GLU A 45 24.84 5.57 -48.56
C GLU A 45 23.35 5.88 -48.49
N THR A 46 22.90 6.93 -49.17
CA THR A 46 21.47 7.30 -49.25
C THR A 46 20.66 6.20 -49.94
N ASP A 47 21.14 5.68 -51.07
CA ASP A 47 20.51 4.57 -51.78
C ASP A 47 20.47 3.30 -50.91
N ALA A 48 21.58 2.95 -50.26
CA ALA A 48 21.63 1.82 -49.34
C ALA A 48 20.67 1.99 -48.14
N GLY A 49 20.52 3.22 -47.63
CA GLY A 49 19.55 3.54 -46.58
C GLY A 49 18.11 3.36 -47.04
N ARG A 50 17.75 3.88 -48.21
CA ARG A 50 16.43 3.71 -48.82
C ARG A 50 16.09 2.24 -49.05
N ASP A 51 17.06 1.47 -49.53
CA ASP A 51 16.94 0.03 -49.77
C ASP A 51 16.71 -0.77 -48.47
N LYS A 52 17.42 -0.42 -47.38
CA LYS A 52 17.20 -1.04 -46.06
C LYS A 52 15.82 -0.74 -45.50
N VAL A 53 15.35 0.51 -45.61
CA VAL A 53 14.02 0.91 -45.16
C VAL A 53 12.93 0.15 -45.92
N PHE A 54 13.04 0.06 -47.24
CA PHE A 54 12.12 -0.74 -48.06
C PHE A 54 12.11 -2.22 -47.64
N ALA A 55 13.28 -2.83 -47.48
CA ALA A 55 13.41 -4.22 -47.07
C ALA A 55 12.79 -4.49 -45.69
N TYR A 56 12.99 -3.58 -44.73
CA TYR A 56 12.41 -3.66 -43.39
C TYR A 56 10.89 -3.51 -43.40
N GLN A 57 10.36 -2.51 -44.12
CA GLN A 57 8.91 -2.31 -44.27
C GLN A 57 8.23 -3.51 -44.91
N LYS A 58 8.84 -4.12 -45.94
CA LYS A 58 8.31 -5.34 -46.56
C LYS A 58 8.40 -6.56 -45.65
N GLY A 59 9.48 -6.70 -44.89
CA GLY A 59 9.62 -7.74 -43.87
C GLY A 59 8.48 -7.68 -42.84
N LEU A 60 8.19 -6.49 -42.31
CA LEU A 60 7.07 -6.26 -41.38
C LEU A 60 5.70 -6.48 -42.03
N ALA A 61 5.49 -5.99 -43.26
CA ALA A 61 4.22 -6.15 -43.96
C ALA A 61 3.87 -7.64 -44.15
N MET A 62 4.83 -8.47 -44.57
CA MET A 62 4.63 -9.91 -44.70
C MET A 62 4.36 -10.59 -43.36
N LEU A 63 5.00 -10.14 -42.28
CA LEU A 63 4.74 -10.67 -40.95
C LEU A 63 3.32 -10.36 -40.47
N ASN A 64 2.84 -9.14 -40.73
CA ASN A 64 1.47 -8.74 -40.44
C ASN A 64 0.45 -9.48 -41.31
N GLU A 65 0.77 -9.78 -42.57
CA GLU A 65 -0.09 -10.61 -43.42
C GLU A 65 -0.24 -12.03 -42.86
N LEU A 66 0.86 -12.63 -42.38
CA LEU A 66 0.83 -13.95 -41.74
C LEU A 66 0.01 -13.92 -40.45
N GLN A 67 0.18 -12.90 -39.62
CA GLN A 67 -0.64 -12.71 -38.42
C GLN A 67 -2.13 -12.54 -38.76
N ALA A 68 -2.45 -11.70 -39.75
CA ALA A 68 -3.83 -11.50 -40.20
C ALA A 68 -4.45 -12.77 -40.79
N ALA A 69 -3.64 -13.65 -41.42
CA ALA A 69 -4.11 -14.93 -41.91
C ALA A 69 -4.49 -15.91 -40.77
N ILE A 70 -3.75 -15.86 -39.66
CA ILE A 70 -4.08 -16.61 -38.43
C ILE A 70 -5.35 -16.04 -37.80
N GLU A 71 -5.45 -14.72 -37.63
CA GLU A 71 -6.60 -14.06 -37.02
C GLU A 71 -7.91 -14.27 -37.81
N ARG A 72 -7.82 -14.41 -39.14
CA ARG A 72 -8.98 -14.71 -40.00
C ARG A 72 -9.34 -16.20 -40.07
N GLY A 73 -8.60 -17.07 -39.37
CA GLY A 73 -8.80 -18.52 -39.42
C GLY A 73 -8.46 -19.16 -40.76
N ILE A 74 -7.65 -18.50 -41.60
CA ILE A 74 -7.16 -19.07 -42.86
C ILE A 74 -6.04 -20.09 -42.57
N VAL A 75 -5.26 -19.82 -41.53
CA VAL A 75 -4.24 -20.71 -40.99
C VAL A 75 -4.66 -21.12 -39.58
N THR A 76 -5.17 -22.34 -39.44
CA THR A 76 -5.65 -22.90 -38.18
C THR A 76 -4.67 -23.89 -37.57
N GLU A 77 -3.88 -24.58 -38.40
CA GLU A 77 -2.95 -25.62 -37.96
C GLU A 77 -1.48 -25.22 -38.15
N ALA A 78 -0.61 -25.78 -37.31
CA ALA A 78 0.81 -25.50 -37.38
C ALA A 78 1.47 -25.97 -38.67
N ASN A 79 0.99 -27.10 -39.21
CA ASN A 79 1.42 -27.61 -40.51
C ASN A 79 1.11 -26.62 -41.63
N GLN A 80 -0.03 -25.91 -41.56
CA GLN A 80 -0.41 -24.92 -42.57
C GLN A 80 0.54 -23.71 -42.53
N LEU A 81 0.93 -23.23 -41.35
CA LEU A 81 1.91 -22.15 -41.23
C LEU A 81 3.30 -22.59 -41.73
N GLU A 82 3.70 -23.84 -41.48
CA GLU A 82 4.94 -24.42 -41.98
C GLU A 82 4.96 -24.55 -43.51
N THR A 83 3.81 -24.78 -44.17
CA THR A 83 3.73 -24.74 -45.65
C THR A 83 3.94 -23.35 -46.26
N LEU A 84 3.91 -22.28 -45.44
CA LEU A 84 4.23 -20.93 -45.87
C LEU A 84 5.73 -20.61 -45.75
N ALA A 85 6.54 -21.54 -45.23
CA ALA A 85 8.00 -21.42 -45.29
C ALA A 85 8.47 -21.56 -46.75
N ASP A 86 9.38 -20.67 -47.14
CA ASP A 86 9.96 -20.67 -48.47
C ASP A 86 11.06 -21.75 -48.52
N VAL A 87 10.88 -22.78 -49.35
CA VAL A 87 11.91 -23.81 -49.59
C VAL A 87 13.12 -23.20 -50.32
N ASP A 88 12.83 -22.36 -51.31
CA ASP A 88 13.78 -21.56 -52.08
C ASP A 88 13.38 -20.08 -52.02
N GLU A 89 14.30 -19.18 -52.37
CA GLU A 89 13.99 -17.75 -52.37
C GLU A 89 12.83 -17.38 -53.30
N SER A 90 11.83 -16.68 -52.78
CA SER A 90 10.67 -16.21 -53.54
C SER A 90 10.86 -14.77 -54.02
N PHE A 91 10.48 -14.48 -55.28
CA PHE A 91 10.48 -13.11 -55.82
C PHE A 91 9.19 -12.35 -55.52
N VAL A 92 8.22 -12.99 -54.89
CA VAL A 92 6.94 -12.39 -54.50
C VAL A 92 7.07 -11.86 -53.08
N LEU A 93 7.11 -10.54 -52.89
CA LEU A 93 7.29 -9.91 -51.58
C LEU A 93 5.96 -9.73 -50.82
N THR A 94 5.09 -10.73 -50.87
CA THR A 94 3.80 -10.78 -50.15
C THR A 94 3.34 -12.24 -50.00
N THR A 95 2.68 -12.55 -48.90
CA THR A 95 2.10 -13.87 -48.60
C THR A 95 0.66 -14.00 -49.09
N LEU A 96 0.08 -12.92 -49.62
CA LEU A 96 -1.26 -12.91 -50.20
C LEU A 96 -1.35 -13.83 -51.42
N ARG A 97 -2.51 -14.47 -51.57
CA ARG A 97 -2.87 -15.36 -52.68
C ARG A 97 -4.02 -14.77 -53.48
N GLY A 98 -4.04 -15.02 -54.79
CA GLY A 98 -5.13 -14.62 -55.68
C GLY A 98 -6.40 -15.45 -55.47
N ALA A 99 -7.47 -15.12 -56.21
CA ALA A 99 -8.76 -15.84 -56.13
C ALA A 99 -8.65 -17.35 -56.42
N GLU A 100 -7.60 -17.78 -57.13
CA GLU A 100 -7.30 -19.17 -57.47
C GLU A 100 -6.38 -19.87 -56.44
N GLY A 101 -6.03 -19.21 -55.33
CA GLY A 101 -5.16 -19.76 -54.28
C GLY A 101 -3.66 -19.78 -54.62
N THR A 102 -3.26 -19.29 -55.79
CA THR A 102 -1.86 -19.14 -56.22
C THR A 102 -1.23 -17.89 -55.61
N LEU A 103 0.09 -17.95 -55.33
CA LEU A 103 0.84 -16.76 -54.93
C LEU A 103 0.75 -15.69 -56.03
N LEU A 104 0.58 -14.44 -55.62
CA LEU A 104 0.53 -13.32 -56.56
C LEU A 104 1.82 -13.24 -57.39
N ALA A 105 1.72 -12.68 -58.60
CA ALA A 105 2.89 -12.48 -59.45
C ALA A 105 3.87 -11.47 -58.82
N PRO A 106 5.19 -11.58 -59.06
CA PRO A 106 6.18 -10.67 -58.47
C PRO A 106 5.97 -9.18 -58.81
N ASP A 107 5.38 -8.87 -59.97
CA ASP A 107 5.03 -7.52 -60.45
C ASP A 107 3.71 -6.98 -59.87
N HIS A 108 2.97 -7.80 -59.11
CA HIS A 108 1.72 -7.38 -58.50
C HIS A 108 1.94 -6.17 -57.56
N PRO A 109 1.06 -5.15 -57.54
CA PRO A 109 1.22 -3.98 -56.69
C PRO A 109 1.46 -4.30 -55.20
N SER A 110 0.82 -5.35 -54.68
CA SER A 110 1.02 -5.83 -53.30
C SER A 110 2.42 -6.40 -53.03
N SER A 111 3.03 -7.08 -54.02
CA SER A 111 4.45 -7.49 -53.94
C SER A 111 5.34 -6.24 -53.96
N GLY A 112 5.09 -5.33 -54.90
CA GLY A 112 5.87 -4.08 -55.03
C GLY A 112 7.35 -4.35 -55.34
N ASN A 113 7.67 -5.53 -55.90
CA ASN A 113 9.01 -5.84 -56.37
C ASN A 113 9.28 -5.09 -57.67
N LEU A 114 10.54 -4.77 -57.92
CA LEU A 114 10.98 -4.04 -59.10
C LEU A 114 11.81 -4.97 -59.98
N MET A 115 11.63 -4.83 -61.30
CA MET A 115 12.44 -5.54 -62.28
C MET A 115 13.50 -4.57 -62.84
N ARG A 116 14.77 -4.98 -62.83
CA ARG A 116 15.88 -4.22 -63.41
C ARG A 116 16.63 -5.13 -64.38
N ALA A 117 16.76 -4.70 -65.64
CA ALA A 117 17.38 -5.50 -66.70
C ALA A 117 16.79 -6.93 -66.84
N GLY A 118 15.47 -7.07 -66.70
CA GLY A 118 14.80 -8.37 -66.83
C GLY A 118 14.97 -9.32 -65.63
N GLN A 119 15.57 -8.87 -64.51
CA GLN A 119 15.67 -9.64 -63.27
C GLN A 119 14.98 -8.95 -62.10
N TRP A 120 14.38 -9.73 -61.20
CA TRP A 120 13.80 -9.23 -59.95
C TRP A 120 14.88 -8.75 -59.00
N VAL A 121 14.75 -7.50 -58.53
CA VAL A 121 15.74 -6.85 -57.66
C VAL A 121 15.75 -7.47 -56.27
N TRP A 122 14.58 -7.84 -55.76
CA TRP A 122 14.40 -8.36 -54.41
C TRP A 122 13.95 -9.82 -54.41
N SER A 123 14.33 -10.56 -53.38
CA SER A 123 13.71 -11.82 -52.98
C SER A 123 13.39 -11.77 -51.49
N ARG A 124 12.52 -12.67 -51.07
CA ARG A 124 12.30 -12.99 -49.68
C ARG A 124 12.70 -14.42 -49.37
N ARG A 125 12.87 -14.69 -48.10
CA ARG A 125 12.90 -16.02 -47.51
C ARG A 125 12.16 -15.98 -46.19
N ILE A 126 11.08 -16.75 -46.11
CA ILE A 126 10.33 -16.98 -44.88
C ILE A 126 10.80 -18.31 -44.28
N ASP A 127 11.45 -18.26 -43.13
CA ASP A 127 11.78 -19.45 -42.35
C ASP A 127 10.76 -19.56 -41.20
N VAL A 128 10.03 -20.68 -41.15
CA VAL A 128 9.12 -21.02 -40.06
C VAL A 128 9.73 -22.19 -39.31
N SER A 129 9.93 -22.03 -38.01
CA SER A 129 10.48 -23.09 -37.16
C SER A 129 9.63 -23.28 -35.89
N PRO A 130 9.46 -24.52 -35.41
CA PRO A 130 8.81 -24.79 -34.13
C PRO A 130 9.56 -24.10 -33.00
N PHE A 131 8.82 -23.45 -32.11
CA PHE A 131 9.41 -22.89 -30.90
C PHE A 131 9.64 -24.04 -29.89
N PRO A 132 10.86 -24.24 -29.37
CA PRO A 132 11.14 -25.32 -28.44
C PRO A 132 10.23 -25.25 -27.19
N GLY A 133 9.60 -26.37 -26.84
CA GLY A 133 8.75 -26.47 -25.65
C GLY A 133 7.29 -26.04 -25.83
N ASN A 134 6.89 -25.49 -26.98
CA ASN A 134 5.48 -25.21 -27.26
C ASN A 134 5.16 -25.60 -28.72
N PRO A 135 4.39 -26.68 -28.95
CA PRO A 135 4.10 -27.17 -30.29
C PRO A 135 3.22 -26.22 -31.13
N ARG A 136 2.72 -25.12 -30.57
CA ARG A 136 1.83 -24.14 -31.23
C ARG A 136 2.50 -22.79 -31.49
N LEU A 137 3.56 -22.47 -30.76
CA LEU A 137 4.36 -21.30 -31.07
C LEU A 137 5.26 -21.60 -32.27
N ARG A 138 5.28 -20.68 -33.23
CA ARG A 138 6.17 -20.74 -34.39
C ARG A 138 7.03 -19.50 -34.42
N ARG A 139 8.34 -19.69 -34.44
CA ARG A 139 9.27 -18.61 -34.74
C ARG A 139 9.27 -18.42 -36.25
N VAL A 140 8.76 -17.28 -36.68
CA VAL A 140 8.72 -16.88 -38.08
C VAL A 140 9.76 -15.80 -38.31
N GLN A 141 10.68 -16.05 -39.24
CA GLN A 141 11.69 -15.10 -39.66
C GLN A 141 11.52 -14.78 -41.14
N VAL A 142 11.36 -13.50 -41.46
CA VAL A 142 11.25 -12.99 -42.82
C VAL A 142 12.53 -12.23 -43.16
N ALA A 143 13.33 -12.78 -44.07
CA ALA A 143 14.52 -12.14 -44.60
C ALA A 143 14.26 -11.58 -46.00
N VAL A 144 14.49 -10.28 -46.20
CA VAL A 144 14.41 -9.63 -47.52
C VAL A 144 15.82 -9.41 -48.06
N ARG A 145 16.07 -9.96 -49.24
CA ARG A 145 17.38 -10.01 -49.89
C ARG A 145 17.37 -9.23 -51.19
N ARG A 146 18.50 -8.63 -51.54
CA ARG A 146 18.68 -7.87 -52.78
C ARG A 146 19.76 -8.51 -53.64
N SER A 147 19.54 -8.52 -54.95
CA SER A 147 20.59 -8.83 -55.92
C SER A 147 21.53 -7.62 -56.10
N LEU A 148 22.83 -7.80 -55.82
CA LEU A 148 23.84 -6.75 -55.94
C LEU A 148 24.36 -6.57 -57.39
N ARG A 149 24.27 -7.62 -58.22
CA ARG A 149 24.66 -7.66 -59.64
C ARG A 149 23.82 -8.70 -60.37
N GLU A 150 23.67 -8.54 -61.68
CA GLU A 150 22.96 -9.49 -62.54
C GLU A 150 23.56 -10.91 -62.38
N GLY A 151 22.77 -11.86 -61.88
CA GLY A 151 23.21 -13.23 -61.55
C GLY A 151 24.16 -13.39 -60.35
N GLY A 152 24.39 -12.36 -59.52
CA GLY A 152 25.28 -12.41 -58.35
C GLY A 152 24.63 -12.95 -57.07
N PRO A 153 25.41 -13.25 -56.02
CA PRO A 153 24.89 -13.65 -54.72
C PRO A 153 24.02 -12.54 -54.12
N ARG A 154 22.88 -12.92 -53.55
CA ARG A 154 21.95 -11.98 -52.93
C ARG A 154 22.32 -11.70 -51.49
N GLN A 155 22.32 -10.44 -51.10
CA GLN A 155 22.65 -10.00 -49.74
C GLN A 155 21.37 -9.73 -48.94
N THR A 156 21.33 -10.15 -47.68
CA THR A 156 20.22 -9.81 -46.76
C THR A 156 20.32 -8.35 -46.34
N TYR A 157 19.27 -7.58 -46.64
CA TYR A 157 19.18 -6.15 -46.28
C TYR A 157 18.32 -5.92 -45.03
N ALA A 158 17.36 -6.82 -44.75
CA ALA A 158 16.59 -6.84 -43.52
C ALA A 158 16.20 -8.27 -43.15
N ALA A 159 16.19 -8.58 -41.86
CA ALA A 159 15.62 -9.80 -41.31
C ALA A 159 14.77 -9.43 -40.09
N VAL A 160 13.48 -9.73 -40.16
CA VAL A 160 12.51 -9.46 -39.09
C VAL A 160 12.02 -10.80 -38.58
N ALA A 161 11.99 -10.99 -37.27
CA ALA A 161 11.49 -12.22 -36.66
C ALA A 161 10.42 -11.90 -35.63
N SER A 162 9.40 -12.75 -35.56
CA SER A 162 8.38 -12.74 -34.51
C SER A 162 8.03 -14.16 -34.11
N ILE A 163 7.38 -14.29 -32.96
CA ILE A 163 6.77 -15.54 -32.52
C ILE A 163 5.28 -15.40 -32.78
N LEU A 164 4.74 -16.27 -33.64
CA LEU A 164 3.31 -16.33 -33.92
C LEU A 164 2.70 -17.46 -33.10
N ASN A 165 1.53 -17.20 -32.51
CA ASN A 165 0.75 -18.15 -31.76
C ASN A 165 -0.46 -18.58 -32.59
N LEU A 166 -0.69 -19.89 -32.69
CA LEU A 166 -1.87 -20.44 -33.38
C LEU A 166 -3.02 -20.57 -32.37
N PRO A 167 -4.27 -20.20 -32.76
CA PRO A 167 -5.42 -20.35 -31.90
C PRO A 167 -5.63 -21.83 -31.54
N ASP A 168 -6.01 -22.09 -30.29
CA ASP A 168 -6.38 -23.43 -29.82
C ASP A 168 -7.70 -23.88 -30.48
N GLU A 169 -7.82 -25.16 -30.82
CA GLU A 169 -9.09 -25.76 -31.25
C GLU A 169 -10.15 -25.73 -30.14
N SER A 170 -9.79 -25.39 -28.90
CA SER A 170 -10.74 -25.25 -27.76
C SER A 170 -10.91 -23.83 -27.22
N GLY A 171 -10.16 -22.82 -27.69
CA GLY A 171 -9.96 -21.57 -26.93
C GLY A 171 -8.88 -21.72 -25.85
N ALA A 172 -8.30 -20.62 -25.38
CA ALA A 172 -7.22 -20.67 -24.39
C ALA A 172 -7.78 -20.90 -22.98
N THR A 173 -7.30 -21.94 -22.27
CA THR A 173 -7.57 -22.12 -20.84
C THR A 173 -6.89 -21.01 -20.05
N THR A 174 -7.62 -20.33 -19.17
CA THR A 174 -7.11 -19.17 -18.44
C THR A 174 -6.98 -19.45 -16.94
N GLN A 175 -5.85 -19.04 -16.37
CA GLN A 175 -5.60 -18.96 -14.93
C GLN A 175 -5.38 -17.50 -14.57
N ALA A 176 -6.21 -16.98 -13.66
CA ALA A 176 -6.06 -15.66 -13.12
C ALA A 176 -5.56 -15.69 -11.68
N TYR A 177 -4.55 -14.86 -11.43
CA TYR A 177 -3.92 -14.75 -10.12
C TYR A 177 -4.21 -13.37 -9.51
N ASP A 178 -4.59 -13.32 -8.24
CA ASP A 178 -4.74 -12.06 -7.51
C ASP A 178 -3.39 -11.53 -7.06
N VAL A 179 -3.13 -10.28 -7.44
CA VAL A 179 -1.89 -9.56 -7.16
C VAL A 179 -2.23 -8.26 -6.43
N TYR A 180 -1.92 -8.18 -5.15
CA TYR A 180 -2.05 -6.98 -4.34
C TYR A 180 -0.77 -6.17 -4.41
N VAL A 181 -0.87 -4.95 -4.93
CA VAL A 181 0.29 -4.10 -5.22
C VAL A 181 0.31 -2.95 -4.23
N LEU A 182 1.35 -2.90 -3.40
CA LEU A 182 1.58 -1.81 -2.45
C LEU A 182 2.19 -0.61 -3.18
N ALA A 183 1.34 0.37 -3.50
CA ALA A 183 1.65 1.57 -4.29
C ALA A 183 1.23 2.86 -3.54
N LEU A 184 1.49 2.88 -2.24
CA LEU A 184 1.13 3.96 -1.30
C LEU A 184 1.59 5.34 -1.77
N SER A 185 0.65 6.23 -2.08
CA SER A 185 0.94 7.53 -2.70
C SER A 185 1.64 8.53 -1.78
N ALA A 186 1.57 8.33 -0.46
CA ALA A 186 2.24 9.13 0.56
C ALA A 186 3.67 8.66 0.88
N VAL A 187 4.10 7.53 0.32
CA VAL A 187 5.40 6.90 0.63
C VAL A 187 6.34 7.03 -0.57
N PRO A 188 7.58 7.51 -0.37
CA PRO A 188 8.55 7.57 -1.46
C PRO A 188 9.06 6.15 -1.81
N SER A 189 9.42 5.95 -3.08
CA SER A 189 10.15 4.76 -3.50
C SER A 189 11.63 5.08 -3.68
N THR A 190 12.49 4.14 -3.28
CA THR A 190 13.95 4.29 -3.39
C THR A 190 14.50 3.94 -4.77
N PHE A 191 13.67 3.39 -5.67
CA PHE A 191 14.10 2.99 -7.02
C PHE A 191 13.76 3.99 -8.11
N MET A 192 12.51 4.42 -8.18
CA MET A 192 12.00 5.33 -9.19
C MET A 192 10.80 6.09 -8.63
N ALA A 193 10.40 7.17 -9.28
CA ALA A 193 9.15 7.85 -8.94
C ALA A 193 7.96 6.88 -9.03
N MET A 194 7.04 6.92 -8.06
CA MET A 194 5.91 6.01 -7.95
C MET A 194 5.03 5.93 -9.23
N PRO A 195 4.72 7.06 -9.91
CA PRO A 195 3.92 7.01 -11.14
C PRO A 195 4.60 6.22 -12.26
N SER A 196 5.92 6.36 -12.40
CA SER A 196 6.71 5.60 -13.37
C SER A 196 6.69 4.11 -13.04
N LEU A 197 6.80 3.75 -11.76
CA LEU A 197 6.78 2.36 -11.33
C LEU A 197 5.43 1.71 -11.61
N ARG A 198 4.33 2.39 -11.27
CA ARG A 198 2.98 1.93 -11.56
C ARG A 198 2.78 1.73 -13.06
N SER A 199 3.11 2.73 -13.87
CA SER A 199 3.00 2.62 -15.33
C SER A 199 3.85 1.49 -15.93
N THR A 200 5.07 1.31 -15.42
CA THR A 200 5.96 0.22 -15.87
C THR A 200 5.45 -1.16 -15.42
N PHE A 201 4.83 -1.25 -14.24
CA PHE A 201 4.21 -2.46 -13.75
C PHE A 201 2.97 -2.83 -14.57
N ASP A 202 2.08 -1.87 -14.83
CA ASP A 202 0.91 -2.07 -15.69
C ASP A 202 1.34 -2.52 -17.10
N ALA A 203 2.39 -1.90 -17.65
CA ALA A 203 2.96 -2.32 -18.93
C ALA A 203 3.51 -3.76 -18.89
N ALA A 204 4.16 -4.17 -17.79
CA ALA A 204 4.66 -5.53 -17.61
C ALA A 204 3.51 -6.55 -17.51
N VAL A 205 2.45 -6.23 -16.76
CA VAL A 205 1.24 -7.06 -16.65
C VAL A 205 0.57 -7.21 -18.02
N GLY A 206 0.40 -6.11 -18.74
CA GLY A 206 -0.17 -6.12 -20.10
C GLY A 206 0.68 -6.90 -21.09
N GLU A 207 2.00 -6.73 -21.08
CA GLU A 207 2.92 -7.47 -21.94
C GLU A 207 2.85 -8.98 -21.69
N ILE A 208 2.90 -9.41 -20.42
CA ILE A 208 2.85 -10.84 -20.08
C ILE A 208 1.49 -11.43 -20.47
N SER A 209 0.40 -10.74 -20.17
CA SER A 209 -0.96 -11.21 -20.51
C SER A 209 -1.18 -11.30 -22.03
N GLN A 210 -0.56 -10.41 -22.82
CA GLN A 210 -0.61 -10.48 -24.29
C GLN A 210 0.22 -11.65 -24.85
N ARG A 211 1.38 -11.94 -24.27
CA ARG A 211 2.27 -13.02 -24.73
C ARG A 211 1.81 -14.40 -24.27
N ALA A 212 1.16 -14.48 -23.12
CA ALA A 212 0.60 -15.69 -22.54
C ALA A 212 -0.91 -15.50 -22.31
N PRO A 213 -1.76 -15.69 -23.34
CA PRO A 213 -3.20 -15.40 -23.25
C PRO A 213 -3.97 -16.25 -22.22
N GLY A 214 -3.39 -17.37 -21.78
CA GLY A 214 -3.92 -18.19 -20.68
C GLY A 214 -3.51 -17.72 -19.28
N LEU A 215 -2.71 -16.66 -19.15
CA LEU A 215 -2.25 -16.13 -17.87
C LEU A 215 -2.79 -14.71 -17.67
N VAL A 216 -3.58 -14.51 -16.62
CA VAL A 216 -4.17 -13.22 -16.26
C VAL A 216 -3.74 -12.84 -14.85
N PHE A 217 -3.51 -11.54 -14.62
CA PHE A 217 -3.29 -11.00 -13.28
C PHE A 217 -4.42 -10.03 -12.93
N ARG A 218 -5.10 -10.30 -11.81
CA ARG A 218 -6.07 -9.37 -11.22
C ARG A 218 -5.33 -8.47 -10.25
N VAL A 219 -5.02 -7.26 -10.69
CA VAL A 219 -4.18 -6.32 -9.96
C VAL A 219 -5.04 -5.43 -9.07
N HIS A 220 -4.77 -5.45 -7.77
CA HIS A 220 -5.45 -4.65 -6.75
C HIS A 220 -4.45 -3.63 -6.18
N TYR A 221 -4.64 -2.35 -6.45
CA TYR A 221 -3.72 -1.30 -6.02
C TYR A 221 -4.07 -0.76 -4.63
N ILE A 222 -3.16 -0.92 -3.68
CA ILE A 222 -3.27 -0.34 -2.34
C ILE A 222 -2.53 1.00 -2.33
N THR A 223 -3.27 2.10 -2.31
CA THR A 223 -2.73 3.47 -2.51
C THR A 223 -2.70 4.32 -1.25
N GLU A 224 -3.48 3.99 -0.22
CA GLU A 224 -3.55 4.76 1.03
C GLU A 224 -2.99 3.96 2.22
N LEU A 225 -2.25 4.64 3.10
CA LEU A 225 -1.82 4.06 4.38
C LEU A 225 -3.03 3.84 5.30
N GLY A 226 -3.95 4.79 5.32
CA GLY A 226 -5.16 4.82 6.13
C GLY A 226 -5.89 6.14 5.90
N TYR A 227 -6.90 6.41 6.72
CA TYR A 227 -7.57 7.72 6.75
C TYR A 227 -7.04 8.53 7.93
N GLY A 228 -6.66 9.78 7.72
CA GLY A 228 -6.09 10.65 8.74
C GLY A 228 -7.12 11.14 9.77
N ARG A 229 -6.66 11.38 11.00
CA ARG A 229 -7.48 11.83 12.15
C ARG A 229 -7.91 13.28 12.07
N ASP A 230 -7.00 14.21 11.77
CA ASP A 230 -7.36 15.62 11.61
C ASP A 230 -8.14 15.79 10.29
N PRO A 231 -9.44 16.16 10.32
CA PRO A 231 -10.30 16.14 9.14
C PRO A 231 -10.01 17.27 8.14
N PHE A 232 -9.17 18.25 8.49
CA PHE A 232 -8.79 19.35 7.61
C PHE A 232 -7.35 19.27 7.11
N TYR A 233 -6.52 18.38 7.67
CA TYR A 233 -5.14 18.17 7.22
C TYR A 233 -5.07 17.97 5.70
N ALA A 234 -4.41 18.92 5.03
CA ALA A 234 -4.28 19.00 3.58
C ALA A 234 -2.83 19.38 3.26
N PRO A 235 -1.93 18.38 3.12
CA PRO A 235 -0.56 18.65 2.78
C PRO A 235 -0.47 19.26 1.38
N TYR A 236 0.56 20.07 1.18
CA TYR A 236 0.77 20.83 -0.04
C TYR A 236 1.42 19.97 -1.13
N PHE A 237 1.07 20.23 -2.39
CA PHE A 237 1.66 19.67 -3.60
C PHE A 237 1.91 20.84 -4.56
N ASN A 238 3.16 21.03 -4.95
CA ASN A 238 3.53 22.06 -5.92
C ASN A 238 3.30 21.55 -7.35
N THR A 239 2.40 22.20 -8.07
CA THR A 239 2.01 21.85 -9.44
C THR A 239 2.56 22.83 -10.48
N GLN A 240 2.86 24.06 -10.08
CA GLN A 240 3.31 25.13 -10.98
C GLN A 240 4.81 25.37 -10.87
N GLN A 241 5.32 25.48 -9.64
CA GLN A 241 6.73 25.80 -9.37
C GLN A 241 7.52 24.55 -9.00
N GLY A 242 8.83 24.55 -9.26
CA GLY A 242 9.73 23.47 -8.85
C GLY A 242 9.91 23.41 -7.33
N ALA A 243 10.36 22.27 -6.80
CA ALA A 243 10.60 22.05 -5.37
C ALA A 243 11.66 22.99 -4.79
N THR A 244 12.53 23.56 -5.62
CA THR A 244 13.49 24.56 -5.16
C THR A 244 12.82 25.92 -4.94
N ALA A 245 11.69 26.23 -5.57
CA ALA A 245 10.99 27.51 -5.38
C ALA A 245 10.36 27.64 -3.99
N ALA A 246 10.15 28.88 -3.53
CA ALA A 246 9.63 29.20 -2.20
C ALA A 246 8.35 28.41 -1.88
N ALA A 247 8.47 27.50 -0.91
CA ALA A 247 7.35 26.69 -0.44
C ALA A 247 6.44 27.53 0.46
N PRO A 248 5.13 27.65 0.16
CA PRO A 248 4.23 28.43 1.00
C PRO A 248 3.77 27.68 2.26
N TRP A 249 4.01 26.37 2.36
CA TRP A 249 3.40 25.51 3.38
C TRP A 249 4.40 24.51 3.98
N VAL A 250 4.23 24.18 5.26
CA VAL A 250 5.18 23.32 6.00
C VAL A 250 4.93 21.83 5.80
N TYR A 251 3.67 21.40 5.73
CA TYR A 251 3.32 20.02 5.37
C TYR A 251 3.29 19.93 3.84
N TRP A 252 4.23 19.19 3.25
CA TRP A 252 4.54 19.29 1.82
C TRP A 252 5.02 17.95 1.28
N TYR A 253 4.41 17.54 0.18
CA TYR A 253 4.84 16.51 -0.75
C TYR A 253 5.34 17.18 -2.05
N PRO A 254 6.66 17.24 -2.28
CA PRO A 254 7.23 17.84 -3.49
C PRO A 254 6.85 17.04 -4.74
N SER A 255 5.87 17.54 -5.50
CA SER A 255 5.38 16.91 -6.71
C SER A 255 6.28 17.27 -7.89
N LYS A 256 6.32 18.56 -8.27
CA LYS A 256 7.20 19.05 -9.33
C LYS A 256 8.63 19.26 -8.81
N CYS A 257 9.53 18.34 -9.10
CA CYS A 257 10.95 18.44 -8.71
C CYS A 257 11.80 18.83 -9.93
N ASP A 258 12.71 19.81 -9.77
CA ASP A 258 13.54 20.28 -10.90
C ASP A 258 14.50 19.20 -11.43
N GLN A 259 14.80 18.19 -10.61
CA GLN A 259 15.76 17.12 -10.90
C GLN A 259 15.12 15.78 -11.29
N VAL A 260 13.80 15.62 -11.13
CA VAL A 260 13.11 14.35 -11.36
C VAL A 260 11.88 14.57 -12.22
N THR A 261 11.81 13.83 -13.32
CA THR A 261 10.66 13.78 -14.21
C THR A 261 10.37 12.31 -14.51
N PRO A 262 9.14 11.81 -14.27
CA PRO A 262 7.94 12.51 -13.78
C PRO A 262 8.00 12.86 -12.28
N ALA A 263 6.94 13.50 -11.77
CA ALA A 263 6.83 13.95 -10.38
C ALA A 263 7.11 12.84 -9.34
N LEU A 264 7.81 13.20 -8.25
CA LEU A 264 8.13 12.27 -7.15
C LEU A 264 6.87 11.79 -6.45
N PHE A 265 5.99 12.74 -6.10
CA PHE A 265 4.65 12.50 -5.59
C PHE A 265 3.61 12.99 -6.61
N ALA A 266 2.75 12.09 -7.09
CA ALA A 266 1.70 12.42 -8.05
C ALA A 266 0.39 12.71 -7.34
N LEU A 267 -0.13 13.94 -7.51
CA LEU A 267 -1.42 14.34 -6.94
C LEU A 267 -2.58 13.50 -7.52
N GLU A 268 -2.48 13.09 -8.78
CA GLU A 268 -3.47 12.26 -9.47
C GLU A 268 -3.60 10.85 -8.92
N HIS A 269 -2.64 10.38 -8.13
CA HIS A 269 -2.70 9.10 -7.43
C HIS A 269 -3.06 9.25 -5.95
N PHE A 270 -3.37 10.46 -5.50
CA PHE A 270 -3.54 10.78 -4.10
C PHE A 270 -5.02 11.02 -3.79
N GLY A 271 -5.70 10.07 -3.14
CA GLY A 271 -7.14 10.18 -2.88
C GLY A 271 -7.52 11.14 -1.74
N GLY A 272 -6.58 11.45 -0.84
CA GLY A 272 -6.81 12.28 0.34
C GLY A 272 -6.88 13.77 0.02
N LEU A 273 -7.37 14.54 1.00
CA LEU A 273 -7.32 16.01 0.99
C LEU A 273 -5.91 16.50 0.69
N ALA A 274 -5.80 17.43 -0.25
CA ALA A 274 -4.53 18.02 -0.66
C ALA A 274 -4.69 19.51 -0.94
N ARG A 275 -3.57 20.22 -0.96
CA ARG A 275 -3.51 21.64 -1.31
C ARG A 275 -2.53 21.86 -2.44
N THR A 276 -2.89 22.71 -3.39
CA THR A 276 -2.00 23.17 -4.48
C THR A 276 -1.93 24.69 -4.49
N GLU A 277 -1.17 25.26 -5.43
CA GLU A 277 -1.19 26.70 -5.71
C GLU A 277 -2.59 27.21 -6.08
N ALA A 278 -3.45 26.35 -6.64
CA ALA A 278 -4.83 26.68 -7.00
C ALA A 278 -5.83 26.58 -5.82
N GLY A 279 -5.39 26.11 -4.65
CA GLY A 279 -6.24 25.91 -3.48
C GLY A 279 -6.39 24.45 -3.08
N ARG A 280 -7.43 24.14 -2.31
CA ARG A 280 -7.68 22.80 -1.76
C ARG A 280 -8.37 21.91 -2.81
N THR A 281 -7.92 20.67 -2.94
CA THR A 281 -8.50 19.63 -3.81
C THR A 281 -8.97 18.44 -2.98
N HIS A 282 -9.80 17.59 -3.58
CA HIS A 282 -10.42 16.41 -2.93
C HIS A 282 -11.25 16.75 -1.67
N GLY A 283 -11.71 18.01 -1.58
CA GLY A 283 -12.61 18.49 -0.53
C GLY A 283 -14.01 17.90 -0.63
N TYR A 284 -14.87 18.31 0.30
CA TYR A 284 -16.29 17.99 0.25
C TYR A 284 -16.93 18.55 -1.02
N ASP A 285 -17.55 17.67 -1.79
CA ASP A 285 -18.46 18.02 -2.88
C ASP A 285 -19.69 17.11 -2.76
N ALA A 286 -20.89 17.70 -2.73
CA ALA A 286 -22.11 16.94 -2.46
C ALA A 286 -22.41 15.83 -3.50
N THR A 287 -21.83 15.91 -4.70
CA THR A 287 -22.06 14.95 -5.79
C THR A 287 -20.83 14.10 -6.05
N ALA A 288 -19.67 14.72 -6.26
CA ALA A 288 -18.45 14.05 -6.71
C ALA A 288 -17.64 13.45 -5.56
N ASN A 289 -17.73 14.00 -4.35
CA ASN A 289 -16.99 13.50 -3.19
C ASN A 289 -17.69 13.86 -1.86
N PRO A 290 -18.86 13.25 -1.56
CA PRO A 290 -19.63 13.55 -0.35
C PRO A 290 -18.94 13.07 0.94
N LEU A 291 -17.91 12.23 0.84
CA LEU A 291 -17.22 11.61 1.97
C LEU A 291 -15.69 11.85 1.91
N PRO A 292 -15.22 13.12 1.92
CA PRO A 292 -13.79 13.41 1.85
C PRO A 292 -13.06 12.85 3.08
N PHE A 293 -11.77 12.58 2.93
CA PHE A 293 -10.91 12.08 4.01
C PHE A 293 -9.56 12.78 3.99
N ALA A 294 -8.98 12.98 5.17
CA ALA A 294 -7.64 13.52 5.31
C ALA A 294 -6.58 12.45 5.08
N THR A 295 -5.40 12.87 4.61
CA THR A 295 -4.23 12.01 4.47
C THR A 295 -3.79 11.47 5.82
N ALA A 296 -3.48 10.17 5.89
CA ALA A 296 -2.72 9.59 6.99
C ALA A 296 -1.23 9.57 6.64
N ASP A 297 -0.39 10.18 7.48
CA ASP A 297 1.07 10.15 7.39
C ASP A 297 1.75 10.33 8.77
N GLN A 298 3.08 10.47 8.81
CA GLN A 298 3.83 10.66 10.06
C GLN A 298 3.38 11.88 10.88
N PHE A 299 2.72 12.86 10.26
CA PHE A 299 2.15 14.02 10.94
C PHE A 299 0.70 13.77 11.34
N ASN A 300 -0.13 13.24 10.45
CA ASN A 300 -1.53 12.96 10.74
C ASN A 300 -1.78 11.46 10.85
N HIS A 301 -1.83 10.93 12.07
CA HIS A 301 -1.98 9.50 12.30
C HIS A 301 -3.31 8.94 11.77
N ALA A 302 -3.35 7.63 11.54
CA ALA A 302 -4.53 6.95 11.04
C ALA A 302 -5.68 6.94 12.07
N LEU A 303 -6.91 7.04 11.59
CA LEU A 303 -8.13 6.80 12.38
C LEU A 303 -8.06 5.44 13.04
N ARG A 304 -8.77 5.30 14.16
CA ARG A 304 -8.94 4.00 14.83
C ARG A 304 -9.74 3.04 13.95
N TYR A 305 -9.53 1.74 14.11
CA TYR A 305 -10.10 0.72 13.24
C TYR A 305 -11.62 0.85 13.01
N PRO A 306 -12.48 1.00 14.06
CA PRO A 306 -13.93 1.08 13.85
C PRO A 306 -14.33 2.26 12.96
N GLU A 307 -13.75 3.44 13.19
CA GLU A 307 -13.96 4.65 12.39
C GLU A 307 -13.43 4.52 10.96
N ALA A 308 -12.23 3.95 10.80
CA ALA A 308 -11.61 3.74 9.50
C ALA A 308 -12.46 2.80 8.64
N LYS A 309 -12.92 1.69 9.24
CA LYS A 309 -13.79 0.71 8.58
C LYS A 309 -15.13 1.32 8.19
N GLN A 310 -15.81 1.99 9.10
CA GLN A 310 -17.09 2.65 8.82
C GLN A 310 -16.96 3.65 7.66
N ARG A 311 -15.89 4.45 7.65
CA ARG A 311 -15.62 5.40 6.57
C ARG A 311 -15.33 4.70 5.24
N PHE A 312 -14.56 3.60 5.25
CA PHE A 312 -14.29 2.83 4.04
C PHE A 312 -15.56 2.21 3.47
N GLU A 313 -16.38 1.56 4.29
CA GLU A 313 -17.64 0.96 3.88
C GLU A 313 -18.61 2.00 3.32
N ALA A 314 -18.71 3.19 3.94
CA ALA A 314 -19.51 4.29 3.42
C ALA A 314 -18.99 4.79 2.05
N ARG A 315 -17.67 4.83 1.85
CA ARG A 315 -17.06 5.22 0.58
C ARG A 315 -17.26 4.15 -0.51
N VAL A 316 -17.16 2.87 -0.17
CA VAL A 316 -17.47 1.76 -1.08
C VAL A 316 -18.95 1.82 -1.50
N ALA A 317 -19.87 2.00 -0.55
CA ALA A 317 -21.30 2.14 -0.82
C ALA A 317 -21.62 3.36 -1.72
N ALA A 318 -20.81 4.43 -1.62
CA ALA A 318 -20.93 5.61 -2.47
C ALA A 318 -20.19 5.50 -3.82
N GLY A 319 -19.52 4.37 -4.12
CA GLY A 319 -18.72 4.19 -5.34
C GLY A 319 -17.44 5.02 -5.39
N LEU A 320 -16.95 5.50 -4.25
CA LEU A 320 -15.74 6.34 -4.12
C LEU A 320 -14.48 5.53 -3.76
N ALA A 321 -14.62 4.23 -3.51
CA ALA A 321 -13.55 3.30 -3.18
C ALA A 321 -13.92 1.90 -3.68
N ASP A 322 -12.90 1.08 -3.98
CA ASP A 322 -13.06 -0.31 -4.36
C ASP A 322 -12.97 -1.21 -3.11
N ALA A 323 -13.96 -2.08 -2.91
CA ALA A 323 -13.99 -3.04 -1.82
C ALA A 323 -12.79 -3.99 -1.81
N ALA A 324 -12.21 -4.28 -2.99
CA ALA A 324 -11.05 -5.16 -3.15
C ALA A 324 -9.71 -4.47 -2.82
N ALA A 325 -9.69 -3.13 -2.75
CA ALA A 325 -8.50 -2.33 -2.50
C ALA A 325 -8.66 -1.42 -1.26
N PRO A 326 -8.78 -2.00 -0.05
CA PRO A 326 -8.84 -1.20 1.18
C PRO A 326 -7.50 -0.50 1.47
N PRO A 327 -7.50 0.61 2.24
CA PRO A 327 -6.28 1.20 2.77
C PRO A 327 -5.43 0.18 3.55
N LEU A 328 -4.12 0.36 3.58
CA LEU A 328 -3.17 -0.60 4.16
C LEU A 328 -3.52 -0.99 5.61
N GLN A 329 -3.95 -0.05 6.45
CA GLN A 329 -4.44 -0.34 7.79
C GLN A 329 -5.55 -1.40 7.80
N LEU A 330 -6.58 -1.22 6.97
CA LEU A 330 -7.72 -2.13 6.90
C LEU A 330 -7.34 -3.46 6.23
N LEU A 331 -6.43 -3.43 5.26
CA LEU A 331 -5.86 -4.63 4.65
C LEU A 331 -5.12 -5.50 5.69
N LEU A 332 -4.28 -4.91 6.53
CA LEU A 332 -3.57 -5.65 7.59
C LEU A 332 -4.54 -6.30 8.57
N GLU A 333 -5.61 -5.60 8.94
CA GLU A 333 -6.65 -6.18 9.79
C GLU A 333 -7.41 -7.31 9.08
N ASP A 334 -7.78 -7.10 7.82
CA ASP A 334 -8.51 -8.08 7.02
C ASP A 334 -7.70 -9.35 6.76
N LEU A 335 -6.38 -9.24 6.54
CA LEU A 335 -5.48 -10.38 6.45
C LEU A 335 -5.43 -11.18 7.77
N HIS A 336 -5.62 -10.52 8.91
CA HIS A 336 -5.64 -11.18 10.22
C HIS A 336 -7.00 -11.82 10.54
N ALA A 337 -8.08 -11.07 10.35
CA ALA A 337 -9.44 -11.44 10.77
C ALA A 337 -10.20 -12.25 9.70
N ARG A 338 -9.85 -12.08 8.42
CA ARG A 338 -10.48 -12.75 7.27
C ARG A 338 -9.40 -13.31 6.31
N PRO A 339 -8.48 -14.17 6.79
CA PRO A 339 -7.35 -14.64 5.99
C PRO A 339 -7.78 -15.38 4.71
N ASP A 340 -8.91 -16.09 4.72
CA ASP A 340 -9.42 -16.84 3.57
C ASP A 340 -9.70 -15.95 2.33
N ARG A 341 -9.99 -14.66 2.55
CA ARG A 341 -10.18 -13.68 1.48
C ARG A 341 -8.90 -13.41 0.68
N TYR A 342 -7.75 -13.51 1.33
CA TYR A 342 -6.44 -13.20 0.74
C TYR A 342 -5.56 -14.44 0.64
N ARG A 343 -6.12 -15.62 0.89
CA ARG A 343 -5.34 -16.84 1.10
C ARG A 343 -4.47 -17.12 -0.13
N ASN A 344 -3.16 -17.23 0.05
CA ASN A 344 -2.19 -17.46 -1.01
C ASN A 344 -2.14 -16.37 -2.11
N ALA A 345 -2.66 -15.15 -1.86
CA ALA A 345 -2.50 -14.04 -2.79
C ALA A 345 -1.03 -13.62 -2.94
N ILE A 346 -0.69 -13.03 -4.09
CA ILE A 346 0.64 -12.49 -4.36
C ILE A 346 0.67 -11.01 -3.93
N PHE A 347 1.62 -10.64 -3.08
CA PHE A 347 1.86 -9.26 -2.66
C PHE A 347 3.13 -8.71 -3.32
N VAL A 348 3.02 -7.54 -3.94
CA VAL A 348 4.14 -6.88 -4.64
C VAL A 348 4.40 -5.50 -4.05
N GLY A 349 5.59 -5.28 -3.50
CA GLY A 349 6.02 -3.95 -3.04
C GLY A 349 6.63 -3.10 -4.15
N LEU A 350 6.03 -1.93 -4.45
CA LEU A 350 6.59 -0.94 -5.40
C LEU A 350 7.55 0.06 -4.75
N HIS A 351 7.68 0.03 -3.42
CA HIS A 351 8.46 1.00 -2.65
C HIS A 351 9.95 0.68 -2.56
N GLY A 352 10.38 -0.39 -3.23
CA GLY A 352 11.75 -0.84 -3.18
C GLY A 352 12.13 -1.38 -1.82
N GLU A 353 13.13 -0.74 -1.19
CA GLU A 353 13.59 -1.14 0.13
C GLU A 353 12.70 -0.65 1.28
N VAL A 354 11.77 0.27 1.00
CA VAL A 354 10.90 0.88 2.00
C VAL A 354 9.70 -0.03 2.23
N LEU A 355 9.49 -0.46 3.47
CA LEU A 355 8.25 -1.08 3.89
C LEU A 355 7.27 0.01 4.35
N PRO A 356 6.19 0.27 3.61
CA PRO A 356 5.15 1.18 4.06
C PRO A 356 4.46 0.60 5.30
N PHE A 357 4.16 1.45 6.28
CA PHE A 357 3.37 1.07 7.44
C PHE A 357 2.43 2.21 7.85
N PRO A 358 1.16 1.94 8.19
CA PRO A 358 0.26 2.99 8.63
C PRO A 358 0.74 3.64 9.94
N PRO A 359 0.64 4.96 10.10
CA PRO A 359 0.94 5.64 11.37
C PRO A 359 -0.13 5.31 12.42
N LEU A 360 0.01 4.15 13.07
CA LEU A 360 -0.98 3.62 14.01
C LEU A 360 -0.77 4.18 15.41
N ARG A 361 -1.88 4.57 16.02
CA ARG A 361 -2.02 4.94 17.42
C ARG A 361 -3.40 4.51 17.88
N ASN A 362 -3.49 3.89 19.05
CA ASN A 362 -4.72 3.28 19.55
C ASN A 362 -5.43 4.10 20.63
N TRP A 363 -5.04 5.35 20.90
CA TRP A 363 -5.76 6.24 21.83
C TRP A 363 -6.26 7.50 21.14
N SER A 364 -7.19 8.18 21.79
CA SER A 364 -7.97 9.27 21.19
C SER A 364 -7.27 10.61 21.28
N ASP A 365 -7.56 11.47 20.29
CA ASP A 365 -7.17 12.88 20.33
C ASP A 365 -8.11 13.64 21.25
N ALA A 366 -7.60 14.68 21.92
CA ALA A 366 -8.44 15.46 22.83
C ALA A 366 -9.42 16.36 22.06
N ALA A 367 -10.66 16.44 22.55
CA ALA A 367 -11.59 17.45 22.10
C ALA A 367 -11.08 18.83 22.51
N ARG A 368 -11.20 19.78 21.59
CA ARG A 368 -10.77 21.17 21.79
C ARG A 368 -11.74 22.14 21.14
N GLU A 369 -11.85 23.33 21.73
CA GLU A 369 -12.59 24.44 21.16
C GLU A 369 -11.70 25.70 21.09
N PRO A 370 -10.92 25.86 20.00
CA PRO A 370 -9.84 26.84 19.92
C PRO A 370 -10.29 28.30 19.98
N VAL A 371 -11.54 28.61 19.60
CA VAL A 371 -12.00 30.00 19.50
C VAL A 371 -12.45 30.52 20.85
N SER A 372 -13.33 29.78 21.51
CA SER A 372 -13.91 30.23 22.78
C SER A 372 -13.14 29.76 24.02
N LEU A 373 -12.38 28.67 23.90
CA LEU A 373 -11.64 28.03 24.99
C LEU A 373 -10.22 27.66 24.55
N PRO A 374 -9.37 28.64 24.17
CA PRO A 374 -8.02 28.36 23.71
C PRO A 374 -7.20 27.61 24.76
N ASN A 375 -6.32 26.73 24.30
CA ASN A 375 -5.46 25.83 25.07
C ASN A 375 -6.18 24.77 25.91
N VAL A 376 -7.51 24.75 25.97
CA VAL A 376 -8.27 23.75 26.72
C VAL A 376 -8.39 22.46 25.92
N ARG A 377 -8.12 21.33 26.59
CA ARG A 377 -8.24 19.98 26.05
C ARG A 377 -9.03 19.10 27.00
N VAL A 378 -9.91 18.27 26.46
CA VAL A 378 -10.64 17.25 27.23
C VAL A 378 -10.62 15.92 26.49
N VAL A 379 -10.36 14.82 27.20
CA VAL A 379 -10.30 13.50 26.59
C VAL A 379 -10.71 12.44 27.61
N THR A 380 -11.35 11.38 27.11
CA THR A 380 -11.66 10.19 27.90
C THR A 380 -10.95 9.00 27.30
N HIS A 381 -10.29 8.20 28.13
CA HIS A 381 -9.72 6.92 27.73
C HIS A 381 -10.25 5.82 28.64
N PRO A 382 -10.50 4.60 28.13
CA PRO A 382 -10.66 3.47 29.03
C PRO A 382 -9.34 3.17 29.73
N ALA A 383 -9.41 2.70 30.97
CA ALA A 383 -8.24 2.32 31.77
C ALA A 383 -7.47 1.14 31.14
N ARG A 384 -8.15 0.34 30.33
CA ARG A 384 -7.61 -0.81 29.59
C ARG A 384 -8.16 -0.82 28.17
N LEU A 385 -7.36 -1.27 27.22
CA LEU A 385 -7.81 -1.49 25.85
C LEU A 385 -8.82 -2.65 25.81
N ARG A 386 -8.45 -3.81 26.39
CA ARG A 386 -9.36 -4.94 26.63
C ARG A 386 -9.77 -5.00 28.09
N THR A 387 -11.08 -4.90 28.33
CA THR A 387 -11.72 -5.30 29.58
C THR A 387 -12.12 -6.78 29.46
N GLU A 388 -11.62 -7.60 30.39
CA GLU A 388 -11.81 -9.06 30.38
C GLU A 388 -13.27 -9.43 30.69
N ARG A 389 -13.89 -10.15 29.75
CA ARG A 389 -15.20 -10.79 29.89
C ARG A 389 -15.03 -12.29 30.06
N ASP A 390 -15.40 -12.86 31.21
CA ASP A 390 -15.44 -14.32 31.42
C ASP A 390 -14.18 -15.02 30.83
N PRO A 391 -12.96 -14.60 31.23
CA PRO A 391 -11.73 -15.02 30.58
C PRO A 391 -11.46 -16.54 30.62
N ASP A 392 -12.05 -17.29 31.55
CA ASP A 392 -11.97 -18.76 31.55
C ASP A 392 -13.08 -19.45 30.72
N GLY A 393 -14.14 -18.73 30.37
CA GLY A 393 -15.20 -19.17 29.48
C GLY A 393 -16.16 -20.17 30.12
N ASP A 394 -16.24 -20.21 31.45
CA ASP A 394 -17.08 -21.15 32.19
C ASP A 394 -18.53 -20.66 32.39
N GLY A 395 -18.79 -19.39 32.08
CA GLY A 395 -20.09 -18.74 32.21
C GLY A 395 -20.37 -18.17 33.60
N ASP A 396 -19.44 -18.27 34.54
CA ASP A 396 -19.43 -17.55 35.81
C ASP A 396 -18.69 -16.22 35.65
N HIS A 397 -19.45 -15.12 35.65
CA HIS A 397 -18.89 -13.78 35.50
C HIS A 397 -18.19 -13.25 36.77
N ALA A 398 -17.83 -14.10 37.74
CA ALA A 398 -17.10 -13.70 38.94
C ALA A 398 -15.74 -13.05 38.62
N ASP A 399 -15.03 -13.55 37.60
CA ASP A 399 -13.72 -13.10 37.14
C ASP A 399 -13.77 -11.96 36.09
N THR A 400 -14.97 -11.65 35.59
CA THR A 400 -15.23 -10.56 34.65
C THR A 400 -14.95 -9.21 35.30
N ARG A 401 -14.46 -8.24 34.52
CA ARG A 401 -14.12 -6.89 34.99
C ARG A 401 -15.10 -5.83 34.52
N ASP A 402 -15.20 -4.78 35.33
CA ASP A 402 -15.95 -3.57 34.99
C ASP A 402 -15.20 -2.74 33.95
N VAL A 403 -15.93 -2.01 33.10
CA VAL A 403 -15.31 -1.07 32.17
C VAL A 403 -15.07 0.25 32.90
N GLU A 404 -13.80 0.58 33.15
CA GLU A 404 -13.38 1.86 33.75
C GLU A 404 -12.94 2.86 32.67
N LEU A 405 -13.47 4.08 32.76
CA LEU A 405 -13.12 5.23 31.94
C LEU A 405 -12.47 6.32 32.82
N ARG A 406 -11.43 6.95 32.30
CA ARG A 406 -10.71 8.05 32.94
C ARG A 406 -10.82 9.31 32.10
N VAL A 407 -11.28 10.38 32.73
CA VAL A 407 -11.53 11.67 32.05
C VAL A 407 -10.48 12.67 32.48
N TYR A 408 -9.83 13.25 31.49
CA TYR A 408 -8.76 14.22 31.63
C TYR A 408 -9.23 15.57 31.09
N ALA A 409 -8.91 16.62 31.83
CA ALA A 409 -9.08 18.00 31.39
C ALA A 409 -7.80 18.76 31.73
N TYR A 410 -7.20 19.41 30.75
CA TYR A 410 -5.90 20.06 30.91
C TYR A 410 -5.74 21.25 29.99
N LYS A 411 -4.74 22.08 30.30
CA LYS A 411 -4.27 23.15 29.42
C LYS A 411 -2.98 22.73 28.72
N GLN A 412 -2.87 23.07 27.44
CA GLN A 412 -1.59 22.97 26.73
C GLN A 412 -0.52 23.88 27.35
N GLU A 413 -0.94 25.08 27.77
CA GLU A 413 -0.09 26.05 28.46
C GLU A 413 -0.69 26.34 29.85
N PRO A 414 -0.26 25.60 30.90
CA PRO A 414 -0.86 25.72 32.24
C PRO A 414 -0.84 27.14 32.84
N ALA A 415 0.10 27.99 32.41
CA ALA A 415 0.24 29.36 32.89
C ALA A 415 -0.84 30.33 32.36
N ASN A 416 -1.60 29.95 31.32
CA ASN A 416 -2.53 30.83 30.62
C ASN A 416 -3.99 30.42 30.87
N GLY A 417 -4.93 31.38 30.84
CA GLY A 417 -6.37 31.11 30.96
C GLY A 417 -6.86 30.68 32.35
N ALA A 418 -8.13 30.26 32.43
CA ALA A 418 -8.76 29.85 33.68
C ALA A 418 -8.20 28.52 34.23
N ASP A 419 -8.29 28.34 35.55
CA ASP A 419 -7.86 27.12 36.25
C ASP A 419 -8.97 26.04 36.29
N LEU A 420 -10.20 26.43 35.97
CA LEU A 420 -11.39 25.61 36.05
C LEU A 420 -12.19 25.71 34.75
N LEU A 421 -12.68 24.58 34.24
CA LEU A 421 -13.60 24.53 33.11
C LEU A 421 -15.05 24.59 33.62
N ALA A 422 -15.67 25.77 33.50
CA ALA A 422 -17.07 25.99 33.89
C ALA A 422 -18.08 25.33 32.93
N THR A 423 -17.75 25.29 31.64
CA THR A 423 -18.54 24.59 30.62
C THR A 423 -18.46 23.08 30.87
N PRO A 424 -19.57 22.32 30.89
CA PRO A 424 -19.49 20.90 31.21
C PRO A 424 -18.70 20.12 30.14
N ILE A 425 -17.98 19.10 30.58
CA ILE A 425 -17.49 18.03 29.69
C ILE A 425 -18.65 17.07 29.48
N THR A 426 -19.09 16.88 28.24
CA THR A 426 -20.13 15.92 27.90
C THR A 426 -19.48 14.64 27.40
N ILE A 427 -19.82 13.52 28.01
CA ILE A 427 -19.45 12.18 27.59
C ILE A 427 -20.70 11.48 27.09
N ARG A 428 -20.62 10.80 25.95
CA ARG A 428 -21.70 9.99 25.39
C ARG A 428 -21.24 8.55 25.28
N ILE A 429 -21.95 7.64 25.93
CA ILE A 429 -21.75 6.19 25.80
C ILE A 429 -22.87 5.69 24.88
N LEU A 430 -22.51 5.32 23.65
CA LEU A 430 -23.48 4.97 22.62
C LEU A 430 -24.08 3.57 22.86
N GLY A 431 -25.37 3.42 22.56
CA GLY A 431 -26.06 2.13 22.50
C GLY A 431 -26.62 1.58 23.82
N VAL A 432 -26.43 2.25 24.97
CA VAL A 432 -26.85 1.71 26.29
C VAL A 432 -27.39 2.78 27.25
N ASP A 433 -28.53 2.52 27.90
CA ASP A 433 -29.13 3.42 28.90
C ASP A 433 -28.68 3.08 30.33
N LEU A 434 -27.80 3.91 30.90
CA LEU A 434 -27.13 3.69 32.19
C LEU A 434 -27.65 4.59 33.30
N ARG A 435 -28.76 5.32 33.08
CA ARG A 435 -29.22 6.39 33.99
C ARG A 435 -29.92 5.92 35.26
N GLN A 436 -30.26 4.62 35.35
CA GLN A 436 -31.30 4.17 36.27
C GLN A 436 -30.89 4.18 37.73
N ASN A 437 -29.66 3.76 38.02
CA ASN A 437 -29.14 3.72 39.38
C ASN A 437 -27.68 4.18 39.42
N VAL A 438 -27.46 5.45 39.10
CA VAL A 438 -26.13 6.06 39.13
C VAL A 438 -25.65 6.17 40.58
N ASN A 439 -24.42 5.70 40.85
CA ASN A 439 -23.81 5.64 42.19
C ASN A 439 -24.59 4.82 43.23
N GLY A 440 -25.47 3.89 42.80
CA GLY A 440 -26.18 3.00 43.70
C GLY A 440 -27.10 3.71 44.71
N VAL A 441 -27.64 4.88 44.33
CA VAL A 441 -28.53 5.67 45.20
C VAL A 441 -29.76 4.88 45.62
N ASP A 442 -30.25 3.99 44.75
CA ASP A 442 -31.34 3.07 45.06
C ASP A 442 -30.77 1.72 45.53
N ALA A 443 -30.77 1.50 46.84
CA ALA A 443 -30.14 0.34 47.48
C ALA A 443 -30.76 -1.02 47.10
N GLY A 444 -31.96 -1.01 46.49
CA GLY A 444 -32.64 -2.22 46.00
C GLY A 444 -32.29 -2.63 44.58
N LEU A 445 -31.48 -1.83 43.87
CA LEU A 445 -31.06 -2.10 42.49
C LEU A 445 -29.52 -2.14 42.40
N PRO A 446 -28.95 -2.97 41.52
CA PRO A 446 -27.52 -2.86 41.18
C PRO A 446 -27.22 -1.48 40.58
N ALA A 447 -26.00 -0.99 40.77
CA ALA A 447 -25.56 0.26 40.15
C ALA A 447 -25.46 0.06 38.63
N THR A 448 -25.98 1.01 37.86
CA THR A 448 -25.87 0.99 36.39
C THR A 448 -24.69 1.81 35.89
N LEU A 449 -24.16 2.70 36.74
CA LEU A 449 -23.05 3.59 36.43
C LEU A 449 -22.46 4.09 37.75
N GLU A 450 -21.14 4.12 37.88
CA GLU A 450 -20.47 4.84 38.96
C GLU A 450 -19.69 6.02 38.42
N ILE A 451 -19.81 7.17 39.07
CA ILE A 451 -19.11 8.41 38.73
C ILE A 451 -18.40 8.88 39.98
N ARG A 452 -17.07 9.00 39.91
CA ARG A 452 -16.19 9.48 40.96
C ARG A 452 -15.41 10.69 40.48
N ARG A 453 -15.03 11.57 41.41
CA ARG A 453 -14.20 12.77 41.18
C ARG A 453 -12.93 12.72 42.03
N LEU A 454 -11.86 13.33 41.52
CA LEU A 454 -10.66 13.64 42.31
C LEU A 454 -10.68 15.15 42.60
N VAL A 455 -11.10 15.51 43.80
CA VAL A 455 -11.20 16.91 44.26
C VAL A 455 -9.90 17.40 44.88
N GLY A 456 -9.66 18.71 44.81
CA GLY A 456 -8.54 19.39 45.46
C GLY A 456 -7.79 20.36 44.54
N GLY A 457 -6.91 21.17 45.13
CA GLY A 457 -6.04 22.11 44.42
C GLY A 457 -6.70 23.38 43.86
N VAL A 458 -8.02 23.38 43.61
CA VAL A 458 -8.79 24.55 43.15
C VAL A 458 -9.93 24.82 44.13
N ASP A 459 -10.13 26.09 44.49
CA ASP A 459 -11.22 26.51 45.38
C ASP A 459 -12.61 26.36 44.70
N PRO A 460 -13.54 25.57 45.25
CA PRO A 460 -14.89 25.34 44.70
C PRO A 460 -15.85 26.52 44.86
N THR A 461 -15.42 27.61 45.51
CA THR A 461 -16.16 28.88 45.61
C THR A 461 -15.65 29.90 44.61
N THR A 462 -14.32 30.05 44.50
CA THR A 462 -13.69 31.10 43.67
C THR A 462 -13.14 30.60 42.32
N GLY A 463 -12.92 29.29 42.17
CA GLY A 463 -12.34 28.68 40.98
C GLY A 463 -10.85 28.96 40.80
N SER A 464 -10.17 29.54 41.80
CA SER A 464 -8.77 29.93 41.74
C SER A 464 -7.86 28.91 42.43
N THR A 465 -6.64 28.79 41.91
CA THR A 465 -5.52 28.12 42.60
C THR A 465 -4.82 29.01 43.62
N ILE A 466 -4.96 30.34 43.52
CA ILE A 466 -4.29 31.30 44.40
C ILE A 466 -4.99 31.30 45.77
N GLY A 467 -4.27 30.84 46.80
CA GLY A 467 -4.81 30.75 48.17
C GLY A 467 -5.60 29.47 48.46
N SER A 468 -5.73 28.56 47.49
CA SER A 468 -6.31 27.24 47.71
C SER A 468 -5.36 26.40 48.59
N SER A 469 -5.79 26.13 49.83
CA SER A 469 -5.17 25.14 50.74
C SER A 469 -5.90 23.79 50.69
N LEU A 470 -6.73 23.58 49.68
CA LEU A 470 -7.59 22.42 49.59
C LEU A 470 -6.79 21.19 49.21
N GLU A 471 -6.65 20.29 50.17
CA GLU A 471 -6.02 19.01 49.97
C GLU A 471 -6.73 18.21 48.88
N TYR A 472 -5.94 17.39 48.18
CA TYR A 472 -6.48 16.41 47.26
C TYR A 472 -7.05 15.20 48.01
N HIS A 473 -8.23 14.78 47.59
CA HIS A 473 -8.91 13.57 48.04
C HIS A 473 -9.02 12.59 46.87
N GLY A 474 -8.65 11.33 47.11
CA GLY A 474 -8.70 10.27 46.10
C GLY A 474 -10.11 9.89 45.69
N PHE A 475 -10.24 9.15 44.58
CA PHE A 475 -11.52 8.72 44.03
C PHE A 475 -12.37 7.86 44.98
N ASP A 476 -11.71 7.08 45.84
CA ASP A 476 -12.33 6.13 46.76
C ASP A 476 -12.57 6.70 48.17
N GLU A 477 -12.18 7.95 48.41
CA GLU A 477 -12.52 8.66 49.65
C GLU A 477 -13.98 9.15 49.63
N ALA A 478 -14.54 9.49 50.80
CA ALA A 478 -15.93 9.95 50.91
C ALA A 478 -16.21 11.19 50.04
N GLN A 479 -15.22 12.08 49.90
CA GLN A 479 -15.27 13.29 49.07
C GLN A 479 -15.18 12.99 47.56
N GLY A 480 -14.75 11.78 47.20
CA GLY A 480 -14.64 11.29 45.83
C GLY A 480 -16.00 11.02 45.17
N LEU A 481 -17.08 10.93 45.94
CA LEU A 481 -18.44 10.92 45.40
C LEU A 481 -18.90 12.35 45.05
N PRO A 482 -19.16 12.66 43.77
CA PRO A 482 -19.65 13.96 43.36
C PRO A 482 -21.15 14.13 43.70
N PRO A 483 -21.62 15.33 44.09
CA PRO A 483 -23.04 15.63 44.11
C PRO A 483 -23.59 15.70 42.67
N THR A 484 -24.91 15.52 42.53
CA THR A 484 -25.59 15.92 41.29
C THR A 484 -25.49 17.44 41.13
N TYR A 485 -25.54 17.94 39.90
CA TYR A 485 -25.45 19.38 39.63
C TYR A 485 -26.50 20.19 40.42
N ALA A 486 -27.72 19.67 40.57
CA ALA A 486 -28.79 20.32 41.33
C ALA A 486 -28.54 20.35 42.85
N ASN A 487 -27.73 19.43 43.39
CA ASN A 487 -27.51 19.26 44.83
C ASN A 487 -26.14 19.78 45.31
N ARG A 488 -25.41 20.50 44.46
CA ARG A 488 -24.08 21.03 44.83
C ARG A 488 -24.17 22.07 45.94
N SER A 489 -23.23 22.01 46.87
CA SER A 489 -23.19 22.91 48.03
C SER A 489 -22.51 24.23 47.71
N GLN A 490 -21.59 24.22 46.75
CA GLN A 490 -20.82 25.38 46.31
C GLN A 490 -20.98 25.58 44.78
N PRO A 491 -20.91 26.82 44.30
CA PRO A 491 -21.24 27.16 42.90
C PRO A 491 -20.30 26.50 41.88
N LEU A 492 -19.01 26.38 42.22
CA LEU A 492 -17.95 25.82 41.37
C LEU A 492 -17.48 24.45 41.87
N GLU A 493 -18.29 23.77 42.66
CA GLU A 493 -18.04 22.39 43.06
C GLU A 493 -18.14 21.45 41.86
N MET A 494 -17.21 20.49 41.74
CA MET A 494 -17.25 19.41 40.75
C MET A 494 -18.54 18.60 40.91
N ALA A 495 -19.43 18.65 39.92
CA ALA A 495 -20.73 17.98 39.99
C ALA A 495 -21.08 17.32 38.66
N TYR A 496 -22.07 16.43 38.66
CA TYR A 496 -22.46 15.70 37.45
C TYR A 496 -23.96 15.75 37.14
N GLU A 497 -24.31 15.54 35.88
CA GLU A 497 -25.66 15.24 35.40
C GLU A 497 -25.61 14.00 34.49
N VAL A 498 -26.66 13.18 34.51
CA VAL A 498 -26.80 12.03 33.61
C VAL A 498 -28.18 12.05 32.97
N GLY A 499 -28.26 11.66 31.71
CA GLY A 499 -29.52 11.35 31.07
C GLY A 499 -29.36 10.49 29.84
N TRP A 500 -30.48 10.29 29.15
CA TRP A 500 -30.60 9.42 27.99
C TRP A 500 -31.13 10.20 26.80
N SER A 501 -30.59 9.94 25.61
CA SER A 501 -31.13 10.43 24.35
C SER A 501 -31.43 9.25 23.44
N THR A 502 -32.55 9.29 22.71
CA THR A 502 -32.93 8.29 21.71
C THR A 502 -32.53 8.67 20.29
N LEU A 503 -32.06 9.91 20.06
CA LEU A 503 -31.72 10.45 18.75
C LEU A 503 -30.39 11.24 18.79
N PRO A 504 -29.68 11.36 17.65
CA PRO A 504 -29.87 10.61 16.40
C PRO A 504 -29.44 9.15 16.52
N VAL A 505 -28.54 8.84 17.46
CA VAL A 505 -28.16 7.50 17.88
C VAL A 505 -28.46 7.39 19.38
N PRO A 506 -29.12 6.32 19.86
CA PRO A 506 -29.39 6.13 21.28
C PRO A 506 -28.11 6.16 22.12
N HIS A 507 -28.07 6.94 23.19
CA HIS A 507 -26.88 7.07 24.05
C HIS A 507 -27.18 7.61 25.45
N THR A 508 -26.41 7.16 26.43
CA THR A 508 -26.32 7.82 27.73
C THR A 508 -25.38 9.00 27.61
N TRP A 509 -25.82 10.18 28.05
CA TRP A 509 -24.94 11.33 28.20
C TRP A 509 -24.64 11.60 29.68
N ILE A 510 -23.40 11.97 29.96
CA ILE A 510 -22.89 12.36 31.28
C ILE A 510 -22.28 13.75 31.13
N ARG A 511 -22.70 14.71 31.94
CA ARG A 511 -22.12 16.06 31.97
C ARG A 511 -21.34 16.24 33.25
N LEU A 512 -20.07 16.59 33.12
CA LEU A 512 -19.14 16.79 34.22
C LEU A 512 -18.82 18.28 34.34
N HIS A 513 -19.34 18.91 35.39
CA HIS A 513 -19.27 20.35 35.60
C HIS A 513 -18.07 20.74 36.45
N ASN A 514 -17.57 21.97 36.24
CA ASN A 514 -16.55 22.60 37.07
C ASN A 514 -15.30 21.73 37.21
N THR A 515 -14.79 21.21 36.09
CA THR A 515 -13.63 20.30 36.11
C THR A 515 -12.33 21.13 36.19
N PRO A 516 -11.43 20.87 37.15
CA PRO A 516 -10.13 21.52 37.20
C PRO A 516 -9.31 21.26 35.94
N LEU A 517 -8.75 22.32 35.37
CA LEU A 517 -7.83 22.28 34.23
C LEU A 517 -6.36 22.25 34.65
N VAL A 518 -6.10 22.46 35.94
CA VAL A 518 -4.76 22.53 36.52
C VAL A 518 -4.57 21.65 37.74
N ALA A 519 -3.33 21.21 37.99
CA ALA A 519 -2.94 20.28 39.06
C ALA A 519 -1.93 20.90 40.04
N PRO A 520 -2.23 22.05 40.68
CA PRO A 520 -1.28 22.74 41.53
C PRO A 520 -0.82 21.86 42.69
N VAL A 521 0.40 22.10 43.16
CA VAL A 521 0.96 21.39 44.31
C VAL A 521 0.35 21.93 45.60
N VAL A 522 -0.26 21.06 46.39
CA VAL A 522 -0.76 21.36 47.75
C VAL A 522 -0.11 20.37 48.73
N GLY A 523 0.79 20.87 49.58
CA GLY A 523 1.64 20.02 50.41
C GLY A 523 2.54 19.14 49.55
N ALA A 524 2.41 17.81 49.66
CA ALA A 524 3.11 16.83 48.83
C ALA A 524 2.22 16.20 47.73
N LYS A 525 0.98 16.71 47.56
CA LYS A 525 -0.01 16.23 46.60
C LYS A 525 -0.11 17.19 45.40
N GLY A 526 -0.76 16.77 44.32
CA GLY A 526 -0.77 17.50 43.03
C GLY A 526 0.38 17.09 42.11
N LEU A 527 0.54 17.77 40.97
CA LEU A 527 1.53 17.44 39.94
C LEU A 527 2.70 18.43 39.95
N PHE A 528 3.90 17.93 40.20
CA PHE A 528 5.12 18.73 40.22
C PHE A 528 5.58 19.09 38.80
N LEU A 529 6.25 20.24 38.66
CA LEU A 529 6.70 20.76 37.36
C LEU A 529 7.63 19.79 36.62
N ALA A 530 8.57 19.15 37.33
CA ALA A 530 9.49 18.16 36.75
C ALA A 530 8.80 16.87 36.27
N SER A 531 7.60 16.60 36.76
CA SER A 531 6.82 15.40 36.47
C SER A 531 5.79 15.63 35.36
N ARG A 532 5.77 16.83 34.76
CA ARG A 532 4.92 17.16 33.62
C ARG A 532 5.53 16.62 32.34
N LEU A 533 4.69 16.04 31.50
CA LEU A 533 5.10 15.60 30.16
C LEU A 533 5.00 16.79 29.20
N TYR A 534 6.13 17.22 28.64
CA TYR A 534 6.20 18.34 27.68
C TYR A 534 5.56 19.62 28.23
N GLY A 535 5.74 19.87 29.53
CA GLY A 535 5.19 21.02 30.25
C GLY A 535 3.67 21.00 30.51
N ARG A 536 2.95 19.95 30.11
CA ARG A 536 1.49 19.84 30.26
C ARG A 536 1.10 19.16 31.56
N GLU A 537 -0.07 19.50 32.08
CA GLU A 537 -0.70 18.80 33.22
C GLU A 537 -1.53 17.59 32.76
N TYR A 538 -0.96 16.84 31.82
CA TYR A 538 -1.55 15.67 31.20
C TYR A 538 -0.60 14.49 31.31
N VAL A 539 -0.93 13.56 32.21
CA VAL A 539 -0.22 12.30 32.40
C VAL A 539 -1.28 11.19 32.42
N PRO A 540 -1.55 10.57 31.26
CA PRO A 540 -2.62 9.59 31.13
C PRO A 540 -2.19 8.17 31.50
N SER A 541 -0.90 7.90 31.49
CA SER A 541 -0.35 6.56 31.72
C SER A 541 -0.42 6.16 33.19
N PRO A 542 -0.56 4.85 33.50
CA PRO A 542 -0.24 4.35 34.83
C PRO A 542 1.25 4.62 35.10
N VAL A 543 1.60 5.10 36.29
CA VAL A 543 3.00 5.47 36.62
C VAL A 543 3.75 4.38 37.37
N VAL A 544 3.02 3.49 38.05
CA VAL A 544 3.61 2.38 38.81
C VAL A 544 2.89 1.08 38.54
N ALA A 545 3.62 -0.03 38.58
CA ALA A 545 3.02 -1.35 38.66
C ALA A 545 2.29 -1.53 40.01
N SER A 546 1.13 -2.20 40.03
CA SER A 546 0.45 -2.43 41.30
C SER A 546 1.21 -3.44 42.17
N SER A 547 0.96 -3.41 43.48
CA SER A 547 1.47 -4.41 44.43
C SER A 547 1.01 -5.84 44.13
N THR A 548 -0.02 -6.01 43.29
CA THR A 548 -0.54 -7.31 42.84
C THR A 548 0.13 -7.81 41.55
N GLY A 549 1.09 -7.07 41.00
CA GLY A 549 1.82 -7.45 39.79
C GLY A 549 1.07 -7.22 38.48
N SER A 550 -0.11 -6.58 38.47
CA SER A 550 -0.74 -6.01 37.27
C SER A 550 -0.57 -4.49 37.28
N PRO A 551 -0.26 -3.83 36.16
CA PRO A 551 -0.31 -2.38 36.06
C PRO A 551 -1.75 -1.91 36.28
N ASP A 552 -1.89 -0.81 37.00
CA ASP A 552 -3.15 -0.12 37.31
C ASP A 552 -2.83 1.36 37.63
N PHE A 553 -3.79 2.13 38.14
CA PHE A 553 -3.63 3.54 38.45
C PHE A 553 -3.68 3.87 39.96
N PRO A 554 -2.83 3.25 40.80
CA PRO A 554 -2.86 3.47 42.25
C PRO A 554 -2.25 4.82 42.66
N VAL A 555 -1.53 5.50 41.76
CA VAL A 555 -0.86 6.77 42.01
C VAL A 555 -1.50 7.88 41.18
N ASP A 556 -2.21 8.75 41.87
CA ASP A 556 -2.96 9.89 41.33
C ASP A 556 -2.56 11.20 42.02
N LEU A 557 -3.28 12.29 41.73
CA LEU A 557 -2.99 13.60 42.31
C LEU A 557 -3.18 13.69 43.83
N ALA A 558 -3.95 12.77 44.44
CA ALA A 558 -4.10 12.69 45.89
C ALA A 558 -2.96 11.94 46.57
N SER A 559 -2.15 11.21 45.80
CA SER A 559 -0.98 10.51 46.31
C SER A 559 0.14 11.49 46.71
N PRO A 560 0.77 11.31 47.89
CA PRO A 560 1.90 12.15 48.30
C PRO A 560 3.17 11.81 47.50
N GLY A 561 4.08 12.77 47.36
CA GLY A 561 5.40 12.57 46.73
C GLY A 561 5.61 13.38 45.46
N LEU A 562 6.85 13.38 44.96
CA LEU A 562 7.29 14.20 43.82
C LEU A 562 7.18 13.50 42.46
N SER A 563 6.97 12.18 42.45
CA SER A 563 6.93 11.37 41.21
C SER A 563 5.77 11.78 40.29
N PRO A 564 5.83 11.42 39.00
CA PRO A 564 4.69 11.51 38.07
C PRO A 564 3.45 10.84 38.64
N LYS A 565 2.28 11.39 38.31
CA LYS A 565 0.97 10.95 38.81
C LYS A 565 -0.05 10.99 37.69
N ASN A 566 -0.96 10.02 37.66
CA ASN A 566 -2.08 10.08 36.73
C ASN A 566 -2.94 11.33 36.99
N THR A 567 -3.26 12.09 35.94
CA THR A 567 -3.94 13.39 36.09
C THR A 567 -5.45 13.35 35.84
N ALA A 568 -6.06 12.16 35.80
CA ALA A 568 -7.51 12.04 35.62
C ALA A 568 -8.26 12.81 36.72
N ARG A 569 -9.35 13.48 36.32
CA ARG A 569 -10.24 14.22 37.24
C ARG A 569 -11.51 13.46 37.57
N TRP A 570 -11.91 12.59 36.67
CA TRP A 570 -13.10 11.75 36.85
C TRP A 570 -12.77 10.30 36.52
N ARG A 571 -13.36 9.41 37.29
CA ARG A 571 -13.39 7.96 37.05
C ARG A 571 -14.84 7.56 36.87
N ILE A 572 -15.16 6.98 35.72
CA ILE A 572 -16.51 6.50 35.38
C ILE A 572 -16.43 5.00 35.21
N VAL A 573 -17.25 4.24 35.91
CA VAL A 573 -17.27 2.78 35.84
C VAL A 573 -18.63 2.34 35.31
N VAL A 574 -18.63 1.51 34.26
CA VAL A 574 -19.79 0.75 33.81
C VAL A 574 -19.67 -0.64 34.41
N PRO A 575 -20.48 -0.98 35.44
CA PRO A 575 -20.36 -2.26 36.14
C PRO A 575 -20.61 -3.44 35.20
N LYS A 576 -19.89 -4.55 35.40
CA LYS A 576 -20.03 -5.78 34.60
C LYS A 576 -21.46 -6.31 34.58
N ALA A 577 -22.21 -6.10 35.66
CA ALA A 577 -23.60 -6.49 35.77
C ALA A 577 -24.42 -5.98 34.57
N VAL A 578 -24.15 -4.75 34.08
CA VAL A 578 -24.80 -4.12 32.91
C VAL A 578 -24.73 -4.98 31.64
N PHE A 579 -23.70 -5.81 31.52
CA PHE A 579 -23.45 -6.66 30.36
C PHE A 579 -23.93 -8.11 30.55
N THR A 580 -24.18 -8.54 31.79
CA THR A 580 -24.49 -9.93 32.13
C THR A 580 -25.93 -10.11 32.59
N GLU A 581 -26.59 -9.04 33.02
CA GLU A 581 -27.95 -9.07 33.56
C GLU A 581 -28.91 -8.21 32.72
N THR A 582 -30.20 -8.56 32.75
CA THR A 582 -31.24 -7.76 32.11
C THR A 582 -31.70 -6.63 33.04
N PHE A 583 -31.44 -5.39 32.65
CA PHE A 583 -31.91 -4.21 33.38
C PHE A 583 -33.24 -3.72 32.80
N PRO A 584 -34.11 -3.10 33.63
CA PRO A 584 -35.12 -2.19 33.09
C PRO A 584 -34.40 -1.20 32.16
N GLY A 585 -34.98 -0.79 31.02
CA GLY A 585 -34.31 0.14 30.09
C GLY A 585 -33.24 -0.45 29.15
N GLY A 586 -32.86 -1.72 29.32
CA GLY A 586 -32.05 -2.49 28.37
C GLY A 586 -30.59 -2.67 28.79
N GLY A 587 -30.24 -3.88 29.25
CA GLY A 587 -28.84 -4.31 29.42
C GLY A 587 -28.17 -4.59 28.07
N LEU A 588 -26.84 -4.66 28.07
CA LEU A 588 -26.08 -5.08 26.89
C LEU A 588 -26.12 -6.60 26.75
N ALA A 589 -25.97 -7.10 25.51
CA ALA A 589 -25.95 -8.54 25.27
C ALA A 589 -24.68 -9.16 25.88
N ASP A 590 -24.79 -10.32 26.51
CA ASP A 590 -23.63 -11.07 27.00
C ASP A 590 -22.87 -11.73 25.82
N GLN A 591 -22.09 -10.92 25.13
CA GLN A 591 -21.21 -11.32 24.02
C GLN A 591 -20.04 -10.34 23.90
N ASP A 592 -18.98 -10.78 23.20
CA ASP A 592 -17.85 -9.91 22.88
C ASP A 592 -18.36 -8.69 22.09
N GLN A 593 -18.08 -7.50 22.62
CA GLN A 593 -18.51 -6.24 22.03
C GLN A 593 -17.57 -5.12 22.44
N PHE A 594 -17.77 -3.94 21.88
CA PHE A 594 -17.05 -2.74 22.30
C PHE A 594 -18.01 -1.58 22.52
N LEU A 595 -17.66 -0.71 23.45
CA LEU A 595 -18.36 0.55 23.69
C LEU A 595 -17.70 1.65 22.86
N THR A 596 -18.52 2.50 22.24
CA THR A 596 -18.08 3.77 21.65
C THR A 596 -18.36 4.89 22.64
N ILE A 597 -17.30 5.61 23.00
CA ILE A 597 -17.37 6.73 23.95
C ILE A 597 -16.95 8.01 23.24
N GLU A 598 -17.84 8.99 23.21
CA GLU A 598 -17.55 10.33 22.69
C GLU A 598 -17.36 11.32 23.83
N THR A 599 -16.40 12.21 23.71
CA THR A 599 -16.18 13.33 24.65
C THR A 599 -16.20 14.65 23.91
N SER A 600 -16.92 15.65 24.42
CA SER A 600 -16.98 17.01 23.88
C SER A 600 -17.05 18.04 25.00
N ILE A 601 -16.69 19.29 24.70
CA ILE A 601 -16.87 20.44 25.57
C ILE A 601 -18.25 21.04 25.29
N GLY A 602 -19.04 21.26 26.33
CA GLY A 602 -20.40 21.78 26.21
C GLY A 602 -21.42 20.71 25.82
N ALA A 603 -22.67 21.15 25.60
CA ALA A 603 -23.84 20.28 25.43
C ALA A 603 -24.32 20.13 23.97
N ASN A 604 -23.66 20.79 23.01
CA ASN A 604 -24.06 20.76 21.61
C ASN A 604 -23.85 19.35 21.03
N ALA A 605 -24.94 18.73 20.56
CA ALA A 605 -24.92 17.38 19.99
C ALA A 605 -24.31 17.33 18.57
N SER A 606 -24.23 18.47 17.89
CA SER A 606 -23.70 18.58 16.53
C SER A 606 -22.21 18.90 16.48
N SER A 607 -21.56 19.15 17.63
CA SER A 607 -20.12 19.40 17.71
C SER A 607 -19.30 18.22 17.19
N GLY A 608 -18.15 18.49 16.57
CA GLY A 608 -17.34 17.48 15.90
C GLY A 608 -17.81 17.13 14.49
N THR A 609 -18.74 17.91 13.91
CA THR A 609 -19.14 17.74 12.51
C THR A 609 -18.18 18.51 11.62
N ALA A 610 -17.51 17.83 10.68
CA ALA A 610 -16.63 18.47 9.70
C ALA A 610 -17.36 18.85 8.40
N TRP A 611 -18.28 18.00 7.93
CA TRP A 611 -18.97 18.11 6.64
C TRP A 611 -20.46 17.74 6.78
N PRO A 612 -21.38 18.26 5.94
CA PRO A 612 -21.16 19.26 4.88
C PRO A 612 -20.83 20.67 5.40
N THR A 613 -21.17 20.93 6.66
CA THR A 613 -20.92 22.21 7.33
C THR A 613 -20.18 21.95 8.62
N ALA A 614 -19.04 22.61 8.80
CA ALA A 614 -18.23 22.48 10.00
C ALA A 614 -18.96 23.09 11.20
N ILE A 615 -19.19 22.30 12.25
CA ILE A 615 -19.75 22.74 13.54
C ILE A 615 -18.78 22.27 14.61
N GLU A 616 -17.99 23.19 15.15
CA GLU A 616 -16.94 22.93 16.15
C GLU A 616 -16.19 21.62 15.85
N PRO A 617 -15.54 21.51 14.67
CA PRO A 617 -15.13 20.21 14.12
C PRO A 617 -14.08 19.46 14.96
N TYR A 618 -13.36 20.16 15.84
CA TYR A 618 -12.38 19.58 16.75
C TYR A 618 -12.92 19.36 18.17
N ASN A 619 -14.15 19.77 18.44
CA ASN A 619 -14.79 19.60 19.74
C ASN A 619 -15.47 18.22 19.85
N ARG A 620 -14.73 17.18 19.50
CA ARG A 620 -15.14 15.77 19.64
C ARG A 620 -13.92 14.87 19.69
N SER A 621 -13.87 14.04 20.72
CA SER A 621 -12.93 12.95 20.90
C SER A 621 -13.72 11.65 20.91
N ILE A 622 -13.23 10.61 20.24
CA ILE A 622 -13.89 9.31 20.19
C ILE A 622 -12.91 8.24 20.65
N THR A 623 -13.30 7.43 21.63
CA THR A 623 -12.54 6.28 22.11
C THR A 623 -13.39 5.02 22.12
N TYR A 624 -12.73 3.87 22.23
CA TYR A 624 -13.33 2.55 22.21
C TYR A 624 -12.81 1.74 23.38
N ALA A 625 -13.71 1.03 24.05
CA ALA A 625 -13.39 0.08 25.12
C ALA A 625 -13.92 -1.30 24.71
N TRP A 626 -13.03 -2.29 24.56
CA TRP A 626 -13.42 -3.65 24.18
C TRP A 626 -13.75 -4.44 25.44
N TRP A 627 -14.96 -4.97 25.51
CA TRP A 627 -15.39 -5.90 26.55
C TRP A 627 -15.51 -7.27 25.89
N ALA A 628 -14.45 -8.07 26.04
CA ALA A 628 -14.29 -9.28 25.24
C ALA A 628 -13.55 -10.37 26.01
N ARG A 629 -13.87 -11.62 25.65
CA ARG A 629 -13.31 -12.82 26.28
C ARG A 629 -11.85 -13.02 25.93
N THR A 630 -11.55 -12.95 24.63
CA THR A 630 -10.20 -13.24 24.14
C THR A 630 -9.49 -11.97 23.71
N ALA A 631 -8.16 -11.98 23.76
CA ALA A 631 -7.34 -10.89 23.21
C ALA A 631 -7.54 -10.73 21.70
N ASP A 632 -7.91 -11.82 21.02
CA ASP A 632 -8.10 -11.85 19.57
C ASP A 632 -9.33 -11.09 19.08
N ALA A 633 -10.29 -10.80 19.96
CA ALA A 633 -11.45 -9.97 19.65
C ALA A 633 -11.09 -8.48 19.47
N VAL A 634 -9.95 -8.03 20.00
CA VAL A 634 -9.44 -6.68 19.76
C VAL A 634 -8.75 -6.66 18.39
N PRO A 635 -9.07 -5.70 17.49
CA PRO A 635 -8.43 -5.61 16.19
C PRO A 635 -6.90 -5.56 16.30
N LEU A 636 -6.18 -6.32 15.46
CA LEU A 636 -4.71 -6.38 15.48
C LEU A 636 -4.08 -4.99 15.43
N THR A 637 -4.64 -4.11 14.60
CA THR A 637 -4.15 -2.72 14.41
C THR A 637 -4.39 -1.79 15.62
N GLU A 638 -5.16 -2.24 16.63
CA GLU A 638 -5.37 -1.51 17.89
C GLU A 638 -4.51 -2.02 19.04
N ARG A 639 -3.94 -3.23 18.95
CA ARG A 639 -3.28 -3.90 20.09
C ARG A 639 -1.97 -3.25 20.52
N TYR A 640 -1.31 -2.52 19.62
CA TYR A 640 0.05 -2.03 19.82
C TYR A 640 0.24 -0.58 19.43
N GLN A 641 1.20 0.07 20.07
CA GLN A 641 1.64 1.43 19.78
C GLN A 641 3.05 1.36 19.25
N VAL A 642 3.21 1.65 17.96
CA VAL A 642 4.52 1.58 17.28
C VAL A 642 5.23 2.93 17.21
N LEU A 643 4.57 4.01 17.63
CA LEU A 643 5.04 5.39 17.55
C LEU A 643 4.70 6.17 18.82
N GLY A 644 5.53 7.17 19.12
CA GLY A 644 5.30 8.15 20.19
C GLY A 644 5.87 7.74 21.56
N ASP A 645 5.74 8.65 22.52
CA ASP A 645 6.23 8.48 23.90
C ASP A 645 5.33 7.50 24.69
N PRO A 646 5.88 6.40 25.24
CA PRO A 646 5.11 5.42 26.00
C PRO A 646 4.45 6.00 27.27
N ARG A 647 4.91 7.14 27.79
CA ARG A 647 4.32 7.82 28.95
C ARG A 647 2.96 8.47 28.63
N PHE A 648 2.59 8.56 27.35
CA PHE A 648 1.24 8.94 26.92
C PHE A 648 0.30 7.76 26.69
N ASN A 649 0.75 6.51 26.81
CA ASN A 649 -0.10 5.34 26.71
C ASN A 649 -1.13 5.30 27.85
N PRO A 650 -2.44 5.45 27.60
CA PRO A 650 -3.44 5.48 28.68
C PRO A 650 -3.85 4.08 29.16
N TYR A 651 -3.31 3.00 28.59
CA TYR A 651 -3.82 1.66 28.80
C TYR A 651 -2.92 0.84 29.71
N ALA A 652 -3.45 0.45 30.87
CA ALA A 652 -2.74 -0.38 31.83
C ALA A 652 -2.40 -1.76 31.26
N ASP A 653 -3.29 -2.39 30.51
CA ASP A 653 -3.06 -3.71 29.91
C ASP A 653 -2.02 -3.74 28.79
N LEU A 654 -1.48 -2.57 28.39
CA LEU A 654 -0.35 -2.45 27.46
C LEU A 654 1.01 -2.26 28.16
N CYS A 655 1.03 -1.98 29.46
CA CYS A 655 2.26 -1.85 30.24
C CYS A 655 3.00 -3.20 30.38
N ALA A 656 4.19 -3.19 30.98
CA ALA A 656 5.08 -4.36 30.98
C ALA A 656 4.47 -5.62 31.60
N GLN A 657 3.64 -5.43 32.62
CA GLN A 657 2.93 -6.48 33.34
C GLN A 657 1.44 -6.56 32.94
N GLY A 658 1.07 -5.97 31.80
CA GLY A 658 -0.31 -5.94 31.30
C GLY A 658 -0.88 -7.34 31.07
N THR A 659 -2.17 -7.54 31.36
CA THR A 659 -2.80 -8.88 31.29
C THR A 659 -3.21 -9.29 29.88
N SER A 660 -3.47 -8.33 28.99
CA SER A 660 -3.98 -8.58 27.64
C SER A 660 -2.90 -8.44 26.56
N PHE A 661 -2.12 -7.36 26.63
CA PHE A 661 -1.14 -6.97 25.62
C PHE A 661 0.15 -6.47 26.27
N PRO A 662 0.82 -7.29 27.10
CA PRO A 662 2.00 -6.86 27.82
C PRO A 662 3.04 -6.25 26.87
N ASN A 663 3.64 -5.14 27.30
CA ASN A 663 4.63 -4.40 26.51
C ASN A 663 4.10 -3.95 25.13
N GLY A 664 2.83 -3.59 25.03
CA GLY A 664 2.20 -3.09 23.81
C GLY A 664 2.46 -1.61 23.50
N TYR A 665 3.27 -0.91 24.30
CA TYR A 665 3.71 0.47 24.04
C TYR A 665 4.97 0.53 23.14
N ASN A 666 5.36 1.72 22.67
CA ASN A 666 6.57 1.91 21.85
C ASN A 666 7.85 1.89 22.70
N TRP A 667 8.73 0.89 22.50
CA TRP A 667 9.94 0.71 23.32
C TRP A 667 11.12 1.59 22.87
N TYR A 668 11.08 2.06 21.62
CA TYR A 668 12.24 2.65 20.95
C TYR A 668 12.22 4.18 20.96
N PHE A 669 11.23 4.78 21.62
CA PHE A 669 11.12 6.23 21.72
C PHE A 669 12.29 6.87 22.50
N ASP A 670 12.53 6.37 23.71
CA ASP A 670 13.49 6.88 24.70
C ASP A 670 13.79 5.82 25.76
N ASP A 671 14.91 5.95 26.49
CA ASP A 671 15.29 5.03 27.59
C ASP A 671 15.01 5.59 28.99
N LEU A 672 14.38 6.76 29.07
CA LEU A 672 14.05 7.49 30.30
C LEU A 672 15.27 7.89 31.13
N ARG A 673 16.46 7.96 30.50
CA ARG A 673 17.68 8.49 31.11
C ARG A 673 18.23 9.63 30.27
N SER A 674 18.68 10.67 30.97
CA SER A 674 19.44 11.77 30.36
C SER A 674 20.69 12.06 31.18
N VAL A 675 21.57 12.91 30.65
CA VAL A 675 22.73 13.41 31.42
C VAL A 675 22.33 14.14 32.72
N THR A 676 21.08 14.58 32.84
CA THR A 676 20.57 15.33 34.01
C THR A 676 19.73 14.49 34.98
N GLY A 677 19.39 13.24 34.66
CA GLY A 677 18.66 12.37 35.58
C GLY A 677 18.18 11.04 34.99
N ASP A 678 17.81 10.10 35.88
CA ASP A 678 17.22 8.80 35.55
C ASP A 678 15.77 8.79 36.04
N ALA A 679 14.81 8.79 35.10
CA ALA A 679 13.38 8.76 35.39
C ALA A 679 12.81 7.33 35.33
N SER A 680 13.60 6.31 34.99
CA SER A 680 13.09 4.94 34.85
C SER A 680 12.46 4.40 36.15
N GLY A 681 12.98 4.81 37.31
CA GLY A 681 12.42 4.45 38.62
C GLY A 681 11.06 5.08 38.93
N ASP A 682 10.69 6.16 38.24
CA ASP A 682 9.38 6.82 38.37
C ASP A 682 8.30 6.18 37.49
N TRP A 683 8.70 5.32 36.54
CA TRP A 683 7.84 4.71 35.53
C TRP A 683 7.92 3.18 35.58
N THR A 684 7.74 2.61 36.77
CA THR A 684 7.91 1.15 37.01
C THR A 684 6.91 0.25 36.27
N CYS A 685 5.87 0.83 35.67
CA CYS A 685 4.97 0.10 34.76
C CYS A 685 5.60 -0.18 33.39
N LEU A 686 6.68 0.51 33.02
CA LEU A 686 7.45 0.31 31.79
C LEU A 686 8.67 -0.56 32.10
N ASP A 687 8.96 -1.52 31.21
CA ASP A 687 10.12 -2.38 31.30
C ASP A 687 11.38 -1.64 30.85
N ARG A 688 12.16 -1.19 31.84
CA ARG A 688 13.41 -0.48 31.65
C ARG A 688 14.41 -1.25 30.77
N ASP A 689 14.47 -2.57 30.87
CA ASP A 689 15.49 -3.36 30.16
C ASP A 689 15.17 -3.46 28.66
N ARG A 690 13.94 -3.12 28.27
CA ARG A 690 13.48 -3.09 26.88
C ARG A 690 13.52 -1.69 26.28
N LEU A 691 13.32 -0.67 27.12
CA LEU A 691 13.40 0.72 26.69
C LEU A 691 14.78 0.99 26.11
N ARG A 692 14.78 1.36 24.84
CA ARG A 692 15.95 1.63 23.99
C ARG A 692 17.15 0.69 24.23
N ASP A 693 16.98 -0.61 24.00
CA ASP A 693 18.11 -1.46 23.61
C ASP A 693 17.79 -2.30 22.36
N GLY A 694 18.72 -2.31 21.41
CA GLY A 694 18.80 -3.37 20.41
C GLY A 694 18.33 -3.12 18.98
N PHE A 695 17.92 -1.91 18.62
CA PHE A 695 17.88 -1.51 17.21
C PHE A 695 18.89 -0.38 16.91
N GLY A 696 20.04 -0.41 17.60
CA GLY A 696 21.17 0.50 17.38
C GLY A 696 20.93 1.98 17.69
N GLY A 697 19.81 2.32 18.35
CA GLY A 697 19.42 3.71 18.61
C GLY A 697 19.06 4.51 17.35
N ILE A 698 18.83 3.84 16.21
CA ILE A 698 18.74 4.49 14.90
C ILE A 698 17.33 4.93 14.51
N THR A 699 16.29 4.49 15.22
CA THR A 699 14.87 4.73 14.92
C THR A 699 14.07 4.98 16.20
N ASP A 700 12.93 5.67 16.09
CA ASP A 700 12.00 5.97 17.19
C ASP A 700 10.67 5.22 17.10
N CYS A 701 10.61 4.20 16.24
CA CYS A 701 9.47 3.32 16.09
C CYS A 701 9.81 1.88 16.46
N ASP A 702 8.80 1.11 16.87
CA ASP A 702 8.94 -0.30 17.20
C ASP A 702 8.99 -1.17 15.93
N VAL A 703 10.18 -1.21 15.31
CA VAL A 703 10.47 -2.01 14.12
C VAL A 703 10.18 -3.49 14.30
N PRO A 704 10.60 -4.15 15.40
CA PRO A 704 10.24 -5.54 15.66
C PRO A 704 8.73 -5.77 15.69
N ARG A 705 7.95 -4.86 16.30
CA ARG A 705 6.48 -4.97 16.31
C ARG A 705 5.86 -4.79 14.93
N ILE A 706 6.37 -3.85 14.13
CA ILE A 706 5.95 -3.66 12.73
C ILE A 706 6.20 -4.94 11.92
N ALA A 707 7.39 -5.52 12.06
CA ALA A 707 7.73 -6.79 11.41
C ALA A 707 6.86 -7.95 11.90
N GLN A 708 6.56 -8.01 13.20
CA GLN A 708 5.66 -9.00 13.78
C GLN A 708 4.24 -8.90 13.22
N ILE A 709 3.69 -7.70 13.08
CA ILE A 709 2.37 -7.49 12.47
C ILE A 709 2.36 -8.02 11.04
N TRP A 710 3.34 -7.62 10.22
CA TRP A 710 3.48 -8.13 8.85
C TRP A 710 3.60 -9.65 8.79
N ARG A 711 4.47 -10.26 9.61
CA ARG A 711 4.57 -11.72 9.68
C ARG A 711 3.25 -12.36 10.04
N THR A 712 2.60 -11.89 11.11
CA THR A 712 1.37 -12.49 11.63
C THR A 712 0.29 -12.53 10.55
N VAL A 713 0.11 -11.43 9.82
CA VAL A 713 -0.92 -11.35 8.79
C VAL A 713 -0.59 -12.20 7.56
N LEU A 714 0.69 -12.22 7.14
CA LEU A 714 1.14 -13.00 5.99
C LEU A 714 1.11 -14.51 6.26
N LEU A 715 1.47 -14.94 7.47
CA LEU A 715 1.45 -16.34 7.91
C LEU A 715 0.02 -16.87 8.04
N LYS A 716 -0.90 -16.07 8.60
CA LYS A 716 -2.32 -16.46 8.71
C LYS A 716 -2.96 -16.68 7.34
N ALA A 717 -2.60 -15.86 6.35
CA ALA A 717 -3.17 -15.94 5.01
C ALA A 717 -2.29 -16.71 3.99
N GLY A 718 -1.14 -17.27 4.36
CA GLY A 718 -0.39 -18.15 3.45
C GLY A 718 0.22 -17.45 2.24
N ASN A 719 0.48 -16.14 2.33
CA ASN A 719 0.78 -15.31 1.15
C ASN A 719 2.16 -15.51 0.54
N VAL A 720 2.29 -15.12 -0.72
CA VAL A 720 3.58 -14.99 -1.42
C VAL A 720 3.92 -13.50 -1.54
N VAL A 721 5.07 -13.08 -1.02
CA VAL A 721 5.50 -11.67 -1.04
C VAL A 721 6.74 -11.49 -1.90
N THR A 722 6.74 -10.45 -2.73
CA THR A 722 7.86 -10.08 -3.59
C THR A 722 8.02 -8.56 -3.66
N ALA A 723 9.20 -8.09 -4.06
CA ALA A 723 9.50 -6.68 -4.29
C ALA A 723 10.31 -6.52 -5.57
N PHE A 724 10.32 -5.31 -6.14
CA PHE A 724 11.01 -5.03 -7.41
C PHE A 724 12.53 -5.26 -7.34
N GLY A 725 13.09 -5.29 -6.14
CA GLY A 725 14.50 -5.53 -5.87
C GLY A 725 14.88 -4.85 -4.56
N GLY A 726 16.16 -4.92 -4.18
CA GLY A 726 16.65 -4.22 -2.99
C GLY A 726 16.61 -5.06 -1.71
N ARG A 727 16.98 -4.41 -0.60
CA ARG A 727 16.79 -4.98 0.73
C ARG A 727 15.32 -5.09 1.09
N PHE A 728 14.88 -6.24 1.57
CA PHE A 728 13.54 -6.34 2.14
C PHE A 728 13.53 -5.60 3.49
N LEU A 729 12.55 -4.72 3.73
CA LEU A 729 12.49 -3.91 4.95
C LEU A 729 13.82 -3.15 5.20
N GLY A 730 14.44 -2.56 4.16
CA GLY A 730 15.65 -1.75 4.32
C GLY A 730 15.39 -0.39 5.00
N ALA A 731 14.15 0.11 4.92
CA ALA A 731 13.64 1.28 5.62
C ALA A 731 12.16 1.09 5.94
N ILE A 732 11.64 1.91 6.85
CA ILE A 732 10.20 2.04 7.11
C ILE A 732 9.75 3.41 6.65
N SER A 733 8.49 3.54 6.26
CA SER A 733 7.89 4.86 6.06
C SER A 733 6.47 4.87 6.58
N PHE A 734 6.17 5.90 7.34
CA PHE A 734 4.81 6.23 7.78
C PHE A 734 4.14 7.27 6.87
N GLY A 735 4.77 7.58 5.72
CA GLY A 735 4.35 8.63 4.81
C GLY A 735 4.90 10.02 5.19
N GLY A 736 4.97 10.92 4.21
CA GLY A 736 5.51 12.28 4.39
C GLY A 736 7.03 12.38 4.34
N ASP A 737 7.70 11.24 4.17
CA ASP A 737 9.15 11.13 4.05
C ASP A 737 9.64 11.68 2.70
N LEU A 738 10.79 12.34 2.72
CA LEU A 738 11.37 13.01 1.56
C LEU A 738 12.73 12.40 1.24
N CYS A 739 12.84 11.79 0.07
CA CYS A 739 14.11 11.38 -0.53
C CYS A 739 13.95 11.27 -2.05
N LEU A 740 15.06 11.36 -2.78
CA LEU A 740 15.12 10.99 -4.18
C LEU A 740 15.50 9.51 -4.33
N PRO A 741 15.02 8.84 -5.39
CA PRO A 741 15.51 7.52 -5.73
C PRO A 741 17.04 7.48 -5.93
N ALA A 742 17.62 6.32 -5.66
CA ALA A 742 19.03 6.05 -5.91
C ALA A 742 19.37 6.20 -7.42
N GLU A 743 20.61 6.55 -7.74
CA GLU A 743 21.08 6.50 -9.13
C GLU A 743 21.14 5.05 -9.65
N ALA A 744 21.16 4.87 -10.97
CA ALA A 744 21.41 3.56 -11.56
C ALA A 744 22.76 3.03 -11.04
N ALA A 745 22.73 1.91 -10.30
CA ALA A 745 23.82 1.29 -9.51
C ALA A 745 24.06 1.78 -8.07
N GLY A 746 23.31 2.76 -7.57
CA GLY A 746 23.35 3.22 -6.17
C GLY A 746 22.53 2.32 -5.23
N VAL A 747 22.94 2.26 -3.95
CA VAL A 747 22.23 1.55 -2.86
C VAL A 747 21.41 2.51 -2.00
N ASP A 748 21.81 3.78 -1.97
CA ASP A 748 21.29 4.76 -1.04
C ASP A 748 20.40 5.77 -1.76
N PRO A 749 19.24 6.14 -1.17
CA PRO A 749 18.46 7.28 -1.62
C PRO A 749 19.33 8.53 -1.67
N ARG A 750 19.00 9.45 -2.58
CA ARG A 750 19.68 10.75 -2.67
C ARG A 750 18.88 11.82 -1.93
N PRO A 751 19.53 12.84 -1.37
CA PRO A 751 18.82 13.99 -0.83
C PRO A 751 18.03 14.74 -1.92
N LEU A 752 16.80 15.15 -1.60
CA LEU A 752 15.92 15.96 -2.43
C LEU A 752 16.16 17.46 -2.19
N PRO A 753 16.55 18.26 -3.21
CA PRO A 753 16.62 19.71 -3.07
C PRO A 753 15.22 20.32 -2.93
N VAL A 754 14.99 21.01 -1.82
CA VAL A 754 13.79 21.79 -1.55
C VAL A 754 14.14 23.22 -1.15
N HIS A 755 13.19 24.14 -1.16
CA HIS A 755 13.44 25.49 -0.67
C HIS A 755 13.81 25.53 0.82
N GLY A 756 14.88 26.25 1.15
CA GLY A 756 15.49 26.29 2.48
C GLY A 756 14.59 26.90 3.56
N ALA A 757 13.65 27.79 3.19
CA ALA A 757 12.73 28.39 4.15
C ALA A 757 11.82 27.38 4.85
N LEU A 758 11.63 26.18 4.27
CA LEU A 758 10.95 25.07 4.94
C LEU A 758 11.66 24.67 6.26
N TYR A 759 12.98 24.89 6.33
CA TYR A 759 13.85 24.56 7.46
C TYR A 759 14.46 25.81 8.12
N GLY A 760 13.91 27.00 7.86
CA GLY A 760 14.45 28.26 8.38
C GLY A 760 15.79 28.69 7.74
N LEU A 761 16.16 28.13 6.59
CA LEU A 761 17.40 28.43 5.87
C LEU A 761 17.17 29.38 4.69
N VAL A 762 18.23 30.05 4.26
CA VAL A 762 18.25 30.85 3.02
C VAL A 762 18.70 29.97 1.85
N GLY A 763 18.04 30.07 0.69
CA GLY A 763 18.40 29.28 -0.51
C GLY A 763 17.66 27.94 -0.57
N TYR A 764 18.39 26.85 -0.79
CA TYR A 764 17.83 25.49 -0.87
C TYR A 764 18.39 24.60 0.24
N ALA A 765 17.62 23.59 0.65
CA ALA A 765 18.03 22.52 1.56
C ALA A 765 18.01 21.19 0.80
N ALA A 766 19.03 20.35 0.96
CA ALA A 766 19.00 18.98 0.45
C ALA A 766 18.50 18.06 1.56
N VAL A 767 17.39 17.38 1.32
CA VAL A 767 16.63 16.67 2.37
C VAL A 767 16.60 15.18 2.09
N ASP A 768 17.05 14.39 3.04
CA ASP A 768 16.75 12.97 3.16
C ASP A 768 16.20 12.73 4.57
N THR A 769 14.91 12.39 4.69
CA THR A 769 14.30 12.06 5.99
C THR A 769 14.28 10.56 6.28
N LEU A 770 14.63 9.71 5.30
CA LEU A 770 14.75 8.27 5.51
C LEU A 770 16.10 7.94 6.14
N SER A 771 17.19 8.49 5.59
CA SER A 771 18.54 8.21 6.06
C SER A 771 18.98 9.17 7.17
N ARG A 772 19.76 8.65 8.11
CA ARG A 772 20.56 9.43 9.07
C ARG A 772 21.92 9.78 8.45
N ASP A 773 22.57 10.83 8.96
CA ASP A 773 24.03 11.02 8.77
C ASP A 773 24.79 9.82 9.37
N ASP A 774 25.24 8.95 8.46
CA ASP A 774 26.05 7.78 8.76
C ASP A 774 27.49 8.21 9.06
N PRO A 775 28.01 8.00 10.28
CA PRO A 775 29.41 8.25 10.59
C PRO A 775 30.37 7.28 9.86
N GLU A 776 29.92 6.12 9.40
CA GLU A 776 30.73 5.15 8.65
C GLU A 776 30.76 5.41 7.13
N ASN A 777 29.83 6.21 6.61
CA ASN A 777 29.75 6.57 5.19
C ASN A 777 29.47 8.08 5.02
N PRO A 778 30.47 8.94 5.36
CA PRO A 778 30.36 10.37 5.11
C PRO A 778 30.08 10.60 3.63
N ALA A 779 29.17 11.52 3.33
CA ALA A 779 28.74 11.84 1.97
C ALA A 779 29.93 11.91 1.00
N ALA A 780 29.74 11.36 -0.20
CA ALA A 780 30.76 11.33 -1.25
C ALA A 780 31.46 12.71 -1.38
N PRO A 781 32.79 12.75 -1.56
CA PRO A 781 33.53 14.00 -1.58
C PRO A 781 33.09 14.84 -2.79
N GLY A 782 32.38 15.94 -2.53
CA GLY A 782 31.97 16.88 -3.59
C GLY A 782 30.76 17.76 -3.32
N ALA A 783 29.92 17.44 -2.32
CA ALA A 783 28.83 18.34 -1.92
C ALA A 783 29.32 19.33 -0.84
N PRO A 784 29.18 20.66 -1.02
CA PRO A 784 29.60 21.64 -0.02
C PRO A 784 28.81 21.45 1.29
N ALA A 785 29.51 21.68 2.40
CA ALA A 785 29.16 21.35 3.78
C ALA A 785 28.01 22.17 4.41
N THR A 786 26.84 22.27 3.76
CA THR A 786 25.68 23.03 4.30
C THR A 786 24.34 22.27 4.34
N PHE A 787 24.31 20.95 4.10
CA PHE A 787 23.04 20.24 3.91
C PHE A 787 22.97 18.94 4.73
N PRO A 788 22.30 18.93 5.90
CA PRO A 788 22.26 17.75 6.76
C PRO A 788 21.36 16.66 6.16
N LYS A 789 21.71 15.38 6.37
CA LYS A 789 20.70 14.31 6.34
C LYS A 789 19.90 14.46 7.63
N ILE A 790 18.72 15.04 7.49
CA ILE A 790 17.94 15.63 8.60
C ILE A 790 17.24 14.56 9.45
N GLY A 791 17.04 13.34 8.92
CA GLY A 791 16.35 12.27 9.64
C GLY A 791 14.90 12.63 9.98
N THR A 792 14.37 12.12 11.09
CA THR A 792 13.01 12.43 11.56
C THR A 792 12.86 13.91 11.92
N VAL A 793 11.77 14.54 11.47
CA VAL A 793 11.50 15.98 11.64
C VAL A 793 10.27 16.24 12.50
N VAL A 794 10.28 17.39 13.17
CA VAL A 794 9.09 17.97 13.81
C VAL A 794 8.78 19.34 13.21
N VAL A 795 7.51 19.72 13.23
CA VAL A 795 7.08 21.07 12.82
C VAL A 795 7.05 21.98 14.02
N ARG A 796 7.64 23.17 13.93
CA ARG A 796 7.63 24.17 15.01
C ARG A 796 7.36 25.57 14.49
N SER A 797 6.91 26.44 15.39
CA SER A 797 6.87 27.88 15.10
C SER A 797 8.29 28.47 15.08
N THR A 798 8.52 29.47 14.23
CA THR A 798 9.84 30.10 14.09
C THR A 798 10.22 30.97 15.30
N VAL A 799 9.25 31.60 15.95
CA VAL A 799 9.47 32.57 17.05
C VAL A 799 8.69 32.21 18.34
N GLY A 800 7.80 31.21 18.29
CA GLY A 800 6.96 30.81 19.43
C GLY A 800 7.38 29.48 20.08
N PRO A 801 6.67 29.07 21.15
CA PRO A 801 6.94 27.81 21.85
C PRO A 801 6.28 26.59 21.18
N PHE A 802 5.43 26.78 20.18
CA PHE A 802 4.69 25.67 19.57
C PHE A 802 5.61 24.69 18.83
N VAL A 803 5.45 23.41 19.16
CA VAL A 803 5.97 22.26 18.41
C VAL A 803 4.80 21.30 18.19
N ALA A 804 4.69 20.77 16.98
CA ALA A 804 3.67 19.81 16.63
C ALA A 804 3.94 18.46 17.30
N GLU A 805 2.88 17.85 17.83
CA GLU A 805 2.91 16.55 18.48
C GLU A 805 1.85 15.64 17.86
N PRO A 806 2.18 14.95 16.74
CA PRO A 806 1.30 14.00 16.06
C PRO A 806 0.69 12.94 16.99
N VAL A 807 1.47 12.53 18.00
CA VAL A 807 1.07 11.57 19.04
C VAL A 807 -0.05 12.08 19.96
N LEU A 808 -0.39 13.37 19.92
CA LEU A 808 -1.56 13.95 20.62
C LEU A 808 -2.57 14.58 19.65
N GLY A 809 -2.36 14.48 18.34
CA GLY A 809 -3.19 15.15 17.33
C GLY A 809 -2.95 16.67 17.24
N GLU A 810 -1.85 17.16 17.81
CA GLU A 810 -1.53 18.59 17.90
C GLU A 810 -0.68 19.01 16.70
N LEU A 811 -1.31 19.21 15.54
CA LEU A 811 -0.61 19.55 14.29
C LEU A 811 -0.44 21.06 14.07
N TRP A 812 -1.14 21.88 14.85
CA TRP A 812 -1.20 23.32 14.73
C TRP A 812 -1.57 23.94 16.09
N PRO A 813 -1.12 25.19 16.39
CA PRO A 813 -1.48 25.88 17.62
C PRO A 813 -2.85 26.54 17.51
N ASP A 814 -3.58 26.69 18.61
CA ASP A 814 -4.94 27.26 18.62
C ASP A 814 -5.02 28.66 17.96
N THR A 815 -3.95 29.45 18.03
CA THR A 815 -3.82 30.76 17.36
C THR A 815 -3.88 30.68 15.83
N ALA A 816 -3.60 29.53 15.24
CA ALA A 816 -3.66 29.28 13.80
C ALA A 816 -5.01 28.71 13.33
N PHE A 817 -5.98 28.48 14.22
CA PHE A 817 -7.24 27.79 13.91
C PHE A 817 -7.97 28.34 12.67
N THR A 818 -8.16 29.66 12.60
CA THR A 818 -8.86 30.32 11.48
C THR A 818 -8.19 30.06 10.14
N ASN A 819 -6.85 30.01 10.13
CA ASN A 819 -6.08 29.66 8.94
C ASN A 819 -6.14 28.15 8.68
N TRP A 820 -6.04 27.32 9.72
CA TRP A 820 -6.05 25.87 9.58
C TRP A 820 -7.35 25.32 8.99
N ILE A 821 -8.51 25.77 9.46
CA ILE A 821 -9.80 25.26 8.95
C ILE A 821 -10.02 25.56 7.45
N THR A 822 -9.41 26.64 6.95
CA THR A 822 -9.52 27.05 5.55
C THR A 822 -8.42 26.44 4.68
N THR A 823 -7.22 26.26 5.22
CA THR A 823 -6.05 25.85 4.43
C THR A 823 -5.64 24.40 4.62
N GLY A 824 -5.89 23.83 5.79
CA GLY A 824 -5.45 22.50 6.20
C GLY A 824 -3.94 22.38 6.43
N ASN A 825 -3.24 23.51 6.58
CA ASN A 825 -1.79 23.56 6.61
C ASN A 825 -1.28 24.84 7.33
N LEU A 826 0.02 24.90 7.60
CA LEU A 826 0.68 26.06 8.23
C LEU A 826 1.63 26.74 7.25
N GLN A 827 1.72 28.07 7.32
CA GLN A 827 2.57 28.87 6.45
C GLN A 827 4.05 28.58 6.73
N ALA A 828 4.79 28.14 5.72
CA ALA A 828 6.23 27.98 5.83
C ALA A 828 6.95 29.33 5.65
N GLY A 829 8.03 29.55 6.38
CA GLY A 829 8.85 30.75 6.21
C GLY A 829 9.57 31.20 7.47
N VAL A 830 9.96 32.47 7.46
CA VAL A 830 10.64 33.15 8.58
C VAL A 830 9.73 34.24 9.15
N GLY A 831 9.56 34.28 10.47
CA GLY A 831 8.75 35.29 11.17
C GLY A 831 7.78 34.71 12.19
N SER A 832 7.11 35.58 12.93
CA SER A 832 6.28 35.18 14.09
C SER A 832 5.01 34.39 13.75
N THR A 833 4.54 34.45 12.50
CA THR A 833 3.37 33.70 12.02
C THR A 833 3.75 32.49 11.15
N HIS A 834 5.04 32.21 11.00
CA HIS A 834 5.55 31.14 10.15
C HIS A 834 6.02 29.93 10.97
N TYR A 835 6.12 28.81 10.27
CA TYR A 835 6.48 27.51 10.79
C TYR A 835 7.56 26.88 9.92
N GLN A 836 8.32 25.97 10.50
CA GLN A 836 9.40 25.27 9.83
C GLN A 836 9.50 23.83 10.32
N ARG A 837 10.10 22.98 9.50
CA ARG A 837 10.56 21.65 9.90
C ARG A 837 11.93 21.79 10.55
N THR A 838 12.17 21.02 11.60
CA THR A 838 13.46 20.97 12.29
C THR A 838 13.76 19.50 12.62
N PRO A 839 15.00 19.01 12.44
CA PRO A 839 15.39 17.70 12.93
C PRO A 839 14.95 17.53 14.40
N ARG A 840 14.40 16.37 14.76
CA ARG A 840 13.88 16.13 16.11
C ARG A 840 14.91 16.45 17.19
N HIS A 841 16.16 16.06 16.97
CA HIS A 841 17.26 16.24 17.92
C HIS A 841 17.77 17.68 18.03
N GLU A 842 17.48 18.52 17.04
CA GLU A 842 17.79 19.95 17.07
C GLU A 842 16.59 20.79 17.54
N ALA A 843 15.41 20.17 17.68
CA ALA A 843 14.22 20.86 18.12
C ALA A 843 14.32 21.15 19.62
N VAL A 844 14.41 22.44 19.96
CA VAL A 844 14.27 22.89 21.35
C VAL A 844 12.81 22.68 21.77
N LEU A 845 12.52 21.52 22.38
CA LEU A 845 11.20 21.21 22.91
C LEU A 845 11.04 21.88 24.29
N PRO A 846 10.01 22.72 24.49
CA PRO A 846 9.79 23.34 25.80
C PRO A 846 9.46 22.26 26.84
N ASN A 847 10.16 22.30 27.98
CA ASN A 847 9.91 21.44 29.14
C ASN A 847 9.91 19.93 28.81
N LEU A 848 10.98 19.44 28.17
CA LEU A 848 11.21 18.01 28.00
C LEU A 848 10.95 17.26 29.32
N PRO A 849 10.25 16.11 29.29
CA PRO A 849 10.00 15.35 30.50
C PRO A 849 11.32 14.94 31.18
N PHE A 850 11.34 14.89 32.52
CA PHE A 850 12.51 14.44 33.27
C PHE A 850 12.99 13.06 32.76
N GLY A 851 14.30 12.91 32.63
CA GLY A 851 14.95 11.72 32.07
C GLY A 851 14.84 11.56 30.55
N THR A 852 14.34 12.54 29.80
CA THR A 852 14.27 12.45 28.32
C THR A 852 15.40 13.23 27.68
N GLU A 853 16.10 12.63 26.73
CA GLU A 853 17.10 13.29 25.88
C GLU A 853 16.82 12.95 24.41
N LEU A 854 16.70 13.97 23.56
CA LEU A 854 16.45 13.77 22.13
C LEU A 854 17.69 14.09 21.28
N ASP A 855 18.87 14.19 21.89
CA ASP A 855 20.06 14.83 21.30
C ASP A 855 20.75 13.98 20.20
N GLU A 856 20.26 12.77 19.94
CA GLU A 856 20.78 11.90 18.88
C GLU A 856 19.94 11.96 17.59
N PRO A 857 20.58 12.05 16.41
CA PRO A 857 19.88 11.94 15.15
C PRO A 857 19.34 10.52 14.96
N ILE A 858 18.10 10.45 14.48
CA ILE A 858 17.37 9.22 14.18
C ILE A 858 16.83 9.28 12.75
N GLY A 859 16.64 8.13 12.12
CA GLY A 859 16.03 8.01 10.81
C GLY A 859 15.17 6.74 10.71
N MET A 860 14.55 6.56 9.55
CA MET A 860 13.71 5.38 9.29
C MET A 860 14.44 4.28 8.54
N ARG A 861 15.70 4.51 8.17
CA ARG A 861 16.55 3.55 7.49
C ARG A 861 17.22 2.61 8.48
N ILE A 862 17.06 1.31 8.22
CA ILE A 862 17.47 0.22 9.11
C ILE A 862 18.42 -0.78 8.46
N GLY A 863 18.54 -0.72 7.13
CA GLY A 863 19.52 -1.47 6.37
C GLY A 863 19.28 -2.98 6.40
N SER A 864 20.36 -3.77 6.55
CA SER A 864 20.29 -5.23 6.55
C SER A 864 19.61 -5.82 7.78
N LEU A 865 19.48 -5.04 8.86
CA LEU A 865 18.83 -5.47 10.10
C LEU A 865 17.33 -5.70 9.92
N GLY A 866 16.69 -4.99 8.97
CA GLY A 866 15.26 -5.11 8.76
C GLY A 866 14.85 -6.46 8.19
N ALA A 867 15.51 -6.96 7.14
CA ALA A 867 15.23 -8.29 6.61
C ALA A 867 15.49 -9.40 7.65
N ALA A 868 16.54 -9.25 8.47
CA ALA A 868 16.84 -10.13 9.59
C ALA A 868 15.70 -10.15 10.63
N THR A 869 15.11 -9.00 10.89
CA THR A 869 13.96 -8.83 11.80
C THR A 869 12.67 -9.39 11.21
N LEU A 870 12.39 -9.15 9.92
CA LEU A 870 11.19 -9.64 9.25
C LEU A 870 11.17 -11.15 9.13
N LEU A 871 12.28 -11.76 8.73
CA LEU A 871 12.37 -13.21 8.54
C LEU A 871 12.75 -13.96 9.83
N GLN A 872 13.25 -13.24 10.86
CA GLN A 872 13.59 -13.72 12.21
C GLN A 872 13.98 -15.19 12.23
N SER A 873 15.18 -15.52 11.73
CA SER A 873 15.59 -16.91 11.55
C SER A 873 16.97 -17.15 12.11
N GLY A 874 17.08 -17.74 13.30
CA GLY A 874 18.35 -18.06 13.94
C GLY A 874 18.49 -17.44 15.32
N THR A 875 19.64 -16.85 15.63
CA THR A 875 19.93 -16.20 16.92
C THR A 875 20.13 -14.69 16.75
N SER A 876 20.26 -13.95 17.85
CA SER A 876 20.56 -12.51 17.85
C SER A 876 21.85 -12.13 17.12
N PHE A 877 22.79 -13.06 16.91
CA PHE A 877 24.06 -12.82 16.21
C PHE A 877 24.19 -13.55 14.88
N ALA A 878 23.48 -14.65 14.67
CA ALA A 878 23.56 -15.46 13.45
C ALA A 878 22.15 -15.73 12.92
N THR A 879 21.74 -14.97 11.90
CA THR A 879 20.36 -15.00 11.38
C THR A 879 20.32 -14.81 9.85
N PHE A 880 19.14 -14.62 9.27
CA PHE A 880 19.03 -14.21 7.87
C PHE A 880 19.75 -12.88 7.65
N ALA A 881 20.60 -12.80 6.62
CA ALA A 881 21.31 -11.57 6.27
C ALA A 881 21.32 -11.33 4.77
N GLN A 882 21.24 -10.05 4.39
CA GLN A 882 21.49 -9.57 3.03
C GLN A 882 22.84 -8.85 2.99
N ARG A 883 23.62 -9.08 1.92
CA ARG A 883 24.91 -8.44 1.68
C ARG A 883 24.91 -7.71 0.34
N VAL A 884 25.59 -6.57 0.33
CA VAL A 884 25.82 -5.77 -0.88
C VAL A 884 26.92 -6.43 -1.69
N GLU A 885 26.68 -6.68 -2.97
CA GLU A 885 27.69 -7.08 -3.94
C GLU A 885 28.33 -5.87 -4.64
N PRO A 886 29.59 -5.96 -5.12
CA PRO A 886 30.21 -4.91 -5.93
C PRO A 886 29.38 -4.53 -7.17
N ILE A 887 29.52 -3.29 -7.65
CA ILE A 887 28.82 -2.84 -8.87
C ILE A 887 29.29 -3.70 -10.05
N GLY A 888 28.35 -4.18 -10.86
CA GLY A 888 28.64 -5.05 -12.01
C GLY A 888 28.73 -6.55 -11.67
N ALA A 889 28.49 -6.93 -10.42
CA ALA A 889 28.30 -8.34 -10.07
C ALA A 889 27.14 -8.95 -10.88
N THR A 890 27.30 -10.22 -11.25
CA THR A 890 26.28 -10.98 -11.99
C THR A 890 25.94 -12.25 -11.24
N ALA A 891 24.69 -12.69 -11.36
CA ALA A 891 24.19 -13.94 -10.82
C ALA A 891 23.72 -14.86 -11.94
N THR A 892 24.02 -16.16 -11.81
CA THR A 892 23.57 -17.17 -12.77
C THR A 892 22.14 -17.60 -12.46
N THR A 893 21.25 -17.59 -13.44
CA THR A 893 19.83 -17.95 -13.28
C THR A 893 19.61 -19.46 -13.35
N SER A 894 18.71 -19.99 -12.52
CA SER A 894 18.32 -21.41 -12.51
C SER A 894 17.53 -21.79 -13.77
N ASP A 895 17.49 -23.07 -14.12
CA ASP A 895 16.69 -23.56 -15.24
C ASP A 895 15.18 -23.43 -14.95
N GLY A 896 14.76 -23.56 -13.69
CA GLY A 896 13.36 -23.46 -13.26
C GLY A 896 12.76 -22.09 -13.58
N ILE A 897 13.40 -21.01 -13.13
CA ILE A 897 12.90 -19.65 -13.41
C ILE A 897 13.00 -19.29 -14.91
N ARG A 898 14.04 -19.78 -15.61
CA ARG A 898 14.19 -19.59 -17.06
C ARG A 898 13.05 -20.25 -17.83
N ALA A 899 12.59 -21.44 -17.42
CA ALA A 899 11.48 -22.13 -18.04
C ALA A 899 10.15 -21.37 -17.89
N LEU A 900 9.89 -20.74 -16.73
CA LEU A 900 8.71 -19.89 -16.55
C LEU A 900 8.76 -18.65 -17.44
N PHE A 901 9.88 -17.92 -17.43
CA PHE A 901 10.05 -16.74 -18.26
C PHE A 901 9.82 -17.07 -19.74
N LEU A 902 10.40 -18.18 -20.21
CA LEU A 902 10.20 -18.68 -21.56
C LEU A 902 8.72 -19.00 -21.85
N ALA A 903 8.00 -19.63 -20.91
CA ALA A 903 6.57 -19.93 -21.04
C ALA A 903 5.69 -18.68 -21.06
N ALA A 904 6.08 -17.63 -20.34
CA ALA A 904 5.45 -16.31 -20.39
C ALA A 904 5.82 -15.51 -21.66
N GLY A 905 6.65 -16.08 -22.55
CA GLY A 905 7.13 -15.42 -23.76
C GLY A 905 8.13 -14.28 -23.49
N VAL A 906 8.71 -14.22 -22.29
CA VAL A 906 9.68 -13.21 -21.85
C VAL A 906 11.07 -13.87 -21.80
N GLY A 907 12.05 -13.31 -22.52
CA GLY A 907 13.41 -13.84 -22.45
C GLY A 907 14.08 -13.50 -21.12
N LEU A 908 14.69 -14.50 -20.45
CA LEU A 908 15.58 -14.30 -19.31
C LEU A 908 17.01 -14.71 -19.69
N ALA A 909 17.98 -13.83 -19.43
CA ALA A 909 19.38 -14.12 -19.69
C ALA A 909 19.91 -15.20 -18.71
N PRO A 910 20.89 -16.02 -19.13
CA PRO A 910 21.56 -16.98 -18.24
C PRO A 910 22.28 -16.32 -17.05
N ALA A 911 22.64 -15.05 -17.19
CA ALA A 911 23.22 -14.24 -16.13
C ALA A 911 22.49 -12.89 -16.05
N VAL A 912 22.20 -12.45 -14.82
CA VAL A 912 21.53 -11.17 -14.53
C VAL A 912 22.39 -10.32 -13.60
N PRO A 913 22.41 -8.98 -13.75
CA PRO A 913 23.04 -8.10 -12.78
C PRO A 913 22.42 -8.23 -11.39
N VAL A 914 23.26 -8.36 -10.38
CA VAL A 914 22.86 -8.52 -8.98
C VAL A 914 23.47 -7.42 -8.13
N ARG A 915 22.71 -6.94 -7.14
CA ARG A 915 23.23 -6.05 -6.09
C ARG A 915 23.22 -6.69 -4.71
N TRP A 916 22.34 -7.67 -4.50
CA TRP A 916 22.11 -8.27 -3.20
C TRP A 916 22.26 -9.78 -3.25
N THR A 917 23.06 -10.32 -2.33
CA THR A 917 23.05 -11.75 -2.00
C THR A 917 22.52 -11.95 -0.59
N MET A 918 21.97 -13.13 -0.34
CA MET A 918 21.34 -13.49 0.93
C MET A 918 21.78 -14.87 1.40
N GLY A 919 21.78 -15.04 2.72
CA GLY A 919 22.12 -16.29 3.39
C GLY A 919 21.37 -16.44 4.71
N LEU A 920 21.19 -17.69 5.13
CA LEU A 920 20.67 -18.08 6.44
C LEU A 920 21.82 -18.35 7.40
N ALA A 921 21.60 -18.13 8.70
CA ALA A 921 22.59 -18.32 9.77
C ALA A 921 23.91 -17.54 9.54
N GLU A 922 23.80 -16.37 8.94
CA GLU A 922 24.92 -15.46 8.69
C GLU A 922 25.15 -14.57 9.91
N THR A 923 26.43 -14.34 10.25
CA THR A 923 26.79 -13.45 11.35
C THR A 923 26.50 -12.00 11.00
N LEU A 924 25.71 -11.32 11.83
CA LEU A 924 25.46 -9.88 11.73
C LEU A 924 26.62 -9.08 12.35
N SER A 925 26.80 -7.85 11.88
CA SER A 925 27.78 -6.91 12.47
C SER A 925 27.33 -6.34 13.82
N VAL A 926 26.02 -6.32 14.07
CA VAL A 926 25.40 -5.82 15.31
C VAL A 926 24.36 -6.83 15.77
N PRO A 927 24.31 -7.19 17.06
CA PRO A 927 23.27 -8.06 17.56
C PRO A 927 21.89 -7.44 17.44
N LEU A 928 20.87 -8.29 17.38
CA LEU A 928 19.47 -7.91 17.49
C LEU A 928 18.90 -8.43 18.84
N PRO A 929 19.05 -7.67 19.94
CA PRO A 929 18.53 -8.03 21.26
C PRO A 929 17.06 -8.40 21.28
N HIS A 930 16.24 -7.84 20.39
CA HIS A 930 14.82 -8.18 20.33
C HIS A 930 14.53 -9.64 20.00
N LEU A 931 15.48 -10.35 19.39
CA LEU A 931 15.42 -11.79 19.17
C LEU A 931 15.56 -12.61 20.47
N LEU A 932 15.87 -11.98 21.61
CA LEU A 932 15.87 -12.62 22.93
C LEU A 932 14.50 -12.55 23.62
N TRP A 933 13.59 -11.69 23.16
CA TRP A 933 12.28 -11.44 23.77
C TRP A 933 11.17 -12.26 23.11
N VAL A 934 11.36 -13.59 23.07
CA VAL A 934 10.51 -14.53 22.34
C VAL A 934 9.05 -14.58 22.81
N SER A 935 8.75 -14.13 24.04
CA SER A 935 7.38 -13.97 24.55
C SER A 935 6.61 -12.89 23.81
N ASP A 936 7.29 -11.83 23.37
CA ASP A 936 6.70 -10.64 22.79
C ASP A 936 6.85 -10.62 21.27
N TYR A 937 7.99 -11.11 20.79
CA TYR A 937 8.32 -11.30 19.38
C TYR A 937 8.63 -12.79 19.12
N PRO A 938 7.60 -13.64 18.95
CA PRO A 938 7.79 -15.09 18.76
C PRO A 938 8.77 -15.41 17.63
N ASP A 939 9.62 -16.41 17.85
CA ASP A 939 10.59 -16.87 16.87
C ASP A 939 9.93 -17.52 15.67
N HIS A 940 10.51 -17.27 14.50
CA HIS A 940 10.09 -17.89 13.26
C HIS A 940 11.28 -18.63 12.66
N PHE A 941 11.01 -19.42 11.63
CA PHE A 941 12.07 -20.16 10.93
C PHE A 941 11.96 -19.91 9.44
N SER A 942 13.06 -19.47 8.82
CA SER A 942 13.14 -19.32 7.38
C SER A 942 13.89 -20.50 6.76
N GLN A 943 13.35 -21.03 5.68
CA GLN A 943 13.97 -22.09 4.89
C GLN A 943 14.00 -21.74 3.41
N GLU A 944 15.16 -21.89 2.77
CA GLU A 944 15.27 -21.77 1.32
C GLU A 944 14.64 -23.00 0.65
N LEU A 945 13.54 -22.80 -0.10
CA LEU A 945 12.88 -23.87 -0.86
C LEU A 945 13.51 -24.04 -2.25
N GLU A 946 13.76 -22.91 -2.92
CA GLU A 946 14.37 -22.92 -4.25
C GLU A 946 15.28 -21.70 -4.44
N ARG A 947 16.45 -21.93 -5.01
CA ARG A 947 17.38 -20.89 -5.43
C ARG A 947 17.13 -20.53 -6.89
N LEU A 948 16.63 -19.32 -7.12
CA LEU A 948 16.30 -18.83 -8.47
C LEU A 948 17.52 -18.29 -9.20
N ALA A 949 18.44 -17.67 -8.48
CA ALA A 949 19.71 -17.19 -9.03
C ALA A 949 20.84 -17.29 -7.99
N ARG A 950 22.04 -17.60 -8.47
CA ARG A 950 23.26 -17.79 -7.66
C ARG A 950 24.23 -16.64 -7.89
N GLY A 951 24.56 -15.92 -6.81
CA GLY A 951 25.52 -14.82 -6.83
C GLY A 951 26.99 -15.28 -6.89
N PRO A 952 27.93 -14.32 -6.96
CA PRO A 952 29.36 -14.59 -7.09
C PRO A 952 29.92 -15.47 -5.96
N ASP A 953 29.45 -15.24 -4.74
CA ASP A 953 29.93 -15.91 -3.51
C ASP A 953 29.19 -17.24 -3.23
N LEU A 954 28.56 -17.86 -4.24
CA LEU A 954 27.69 -19.03 -4.14
C LEU A 954 26.40 -18.84 -3.33
N ARG A 955 26.23 -17.68 -2.70
CA ARG A 955 25.01 -17.25 -2.02
C ARG A 955 23.86 -17.08 -2.99
N SER A 956 22.65 -17.13 -2.45
CA SER A 956 21.45 -16.87 -3.24
C SER A 956 21.37 -15.39 -3.56
N SER A 957 21.22 -15.03 -4.82
CA SER A 957 20.87 -13.65 -5.19
C SER A 957 19.37 -13.47 -5.27
N SER A 958 18.67 -14.48 -5.77
CA SER A 958 17.21 -14.55 -5.75
C SER A 958 16.79 -15.93 -5.30
N SER A 959 15.80 -16.02 -4.41
CA SER A 959 15.37 -17.29 -3.82
C SER A 959 13.91 -17.24 -3.36
N ILE A 960 13.27 -18.40 -3.29
CA ILE A 960 11.99 -18.58 -2.62
C ILE A 960 12.28 -19.07 -1.20
N GLN A 961 11.95 -18.25 -0.21
CA GLN A 961 12.05 -18.57 1.21
C GLN A 961 10.67 -18.93 1.76
N ARG A 962 10.61 -19.94 2.61
CA ARG A 962 9.45 -20.32 3.41
C ARG A 962 9.68 -19.84 4.83
N LEU A 963 8.83 -18.94 5.30
CA LEU A 963 8.76 -18.52 6.70
C LEU A 963 7.72 -19.39 7.41
N MET A 964 8.08 -19.95 8.57
CA MET A 964 7.21 -20.79 9.39
C MET A 964 7.08 -20.19 10.78
N ALA A 965 5.85 -20.21 11.31
CA ALA A 965 5.58 -19.85 12.70
C ALA A 965 6.14 -20.91 13.68
N PRO A 966 6.23 -20.62 14.98
CA PRO A 966 6.73 -21.58 15.97
C PRO A 966 5.92 -22.88 16.04
N ASP A 967 4.64 -22.85 15.65
CA ASP A 967 3.78 -24.04 15.58
C ASP A 967 4.15 -25.00 14.44
N GLY A 968 4.94 -24.55 13.47
CA GLY A 968 5.31 -25.29 12.25
C GLY A 968 4.16 -25.52 11.26
N LEU A 969 2.95 -25.07 11.58
CA LEU A 969 1.74 -25.27 10.78
C LEU A 969 1.45 -24.06 9.90
N THR A 970 1.62 -22.84 10.42
CA THR A 970 1.35 -21.62 9.65
C THR A 970 2.60 -21.12 8.94
N ARG A 971 2.44 -20.72 7.68
CA ARG A 971 3.56 -20.43 6.77
C ARG A 971 3.25 -19.34 5.77
N ALA A 972 4.29 -18.64 5.33
CA ALA A 972 4.26 -17.62 4.30
C ALA A 972 5.49 -17.76 3.42
N PHE A 973 5.44 -17.21 2.22
CA PHE A 973 6.49 -17.39 1.22
C PHE A 973 7.02 -16.04 0.76
N PHE A 974 8.33 -15.92 0.64
CA PHE A 974 9.00 -14.71 0.19
C PHE A 974 9.81 -15.04 -1.07
N ALA A 975 9.41 -14.45 -2.20
CA ALA A 975 10.17 -14.45 -3.43
C ALA A 975 11.15 -13.27 -3.40
N LEU A 976 12.35 -13.52 -2.90
CA LEU A 976 13.35 -12.48 -2.69
C LEU A 976 14.12 -12.23 -3.99
N ASN A 977 14.16 -10.97 -4.41
CA ASN A 977 14.82 -10.53 -5.65
C ASN A 977 16.05 -9.66 -5.34
N GLY A 978 17.26 -10.17 -5.62
CA GLY A 978 18.51 -9.43 -5.44
C GLY A 978 19.02 -8.71 -6.69
N GLU A 979 18.26 -8.70 -7.79
CA GLU A 979 18.65 -8.04 -9.04
C GLU A 979 18.96 -6.54 -8.85
N SER A 980 19.91 -6.03 -9.63
CA SER A 980 20.31 -4.62 -9.64
C SER A 980 19.69 -3.86 -10.82
N PRO A 981 19.26 -2.59 -10.65
CA PRO A 981 18.95 -1.71 -11.77
C PRO A 981 20.27 -1.13 -12.35
N ALA A 982 20.93 -1.82 -13.28
CA ALA A 982 22.07 -1.25 -14.01
C ALA A 982 21.61 -0.62 -15.35
N GLY A 983 21.12 0.62 -15.29
CA GLY A 983 20.74 1.42 -16.46
C GLY A 983 19.24 1.42 -16.80
N SER A 984 18.83 2.31 -17.71
CA SER A 984 17.41 2.59 -18.02
C SER A 984 16.67 1.44 -18.72
N LEU A 985 17.35 0.69 -19.59
CA LEU A 985 16.79 -0.50 -20.24
C LEU A 985 16.52 -1.63 -19.23
N GLU A 986 17.37 -1.77 -18.20
CA GLU A 986 17.25 -2.83 -17.18
C GLU A 986 16.20 -2.52 -16.10
N GLN A 987 15.92 -1.25 -15.83
CA GLN A 987 14.84 -0.84 -14.91
C GLN A 987 13.46 -1.37 -15.36
N SER A 988 13.23 -1.48 -16.66
CA SER A 988 11.99 -2.07 -17.21
C SER A 988 11.88 -3.59 -17.03
N ARG A 989 12.96 -4.29 -16.64
CA ARG A 989 12.97 -5.75 -16.41
C ARG A 989 12.48 -6.11 -15.01
N LEU A 990 12.80 -5.30 -14.01
CA LEU A 990 12.50 -5.57 -12.60
C LEU A 990 11.00 -5.85 -12.32
N PRO A 991 10.04 -5.09 -12.90
CA PRO A 991 8.61 -5.37 -12.68
C PRO A 991 8.19 -6.76 -13.21
N ARG A 992 8.72 -7.15 -14.38
CA ARG A 992 8.50 -8.48 -14.97
C ARG A 992 9.09 -9.57 -14.09
N ALA A 993 10.31 -9.34 -13.59
CA ALA A 993 10.98 -10.27 -12.70
C ALA A 993 10.24 -10.44 -11.37
N ALA A 994 9.84 -9.35 -10.71
CA ALA A 994 9.10 -9.43 -9.46
C ALA A 994 7.78 -10.19 -9.63
N LEU A 995 7.01 -9.90 -10.67
CA LEU A 995 5.74 -10.56 -10.96
C LEU A 995 5.90 -12.05 -11.22
N LEU A 996 6.81 -12.43 -12.13
CA LEU A 996 7.05 -13.83 -12.46
C LEU A 996 7.72 -14.61 -11.32
N GLN A 997 8.58 -13.99 -10.52
CA GLN A 997 9.14 -14.62 -9.32
C GLN A 997 8.08 -14.83 -8.24
N GLY A 998 7.12 -13.90 -8.08
CA GLY A 998 5.97 -14.09 -7.18
C GLY A 998 5.09 -15.25 -7.63
N LEU A 999 4.78 -15.35 -8.93
CA LEU A 999 4.06 -16.48 -9.50
C LEU A 999 4.82 -17.80 -9.33
N HIS A 1000 6.13 -17.81 -9.60
CA HIS A 1000 6.98 -18.98 -9.38
C HIS A 1000 6.99 -19.39 -7.91
N GLY A 1001 7.07 -18.43 -6.99
CA GLY A 1001 7.01 -18.67 -5.54
C GLY A 1001 5.73 -19.39 -5.13
N LEU A 1002 4.58 -18.98 -5.69
CA LEU A 1002 3.30 -19.64 -5.47
C LEU A 1002 3.31 -21.11 -5.92
N TRP A 1003 3.92 -21.39 -7.06
CA TRP A 1003 4.03 -22.76 -7.58
C TRP A 1003 5.03 -23.61 -6.83
N VAL A 1004 6.18 -23.07 -6.44
CA VAL A 1004 7.14 -23.80 -5.58
C VAL A 1004 6.48 -24.17 -4.26
N ALA A 1005 5.70 -23.24 -3.71
CA ALA A 1005 4.89 -23.45 -2.51
C ALA A 1005 3.74 -24.46 -2.69
N SER A 1006 3.41 -24.88 -3.91
CA SER A 1006 2.40 -25.91 -4.18
C SER A 1006 2.99 -27.30 -4.47
N ASN A 1007 4.32 -27.44 -4.49
CA ASN A 1007 4.97 -28.72 -4.83
C ASN A 1007 4.67 -29.81 -3.78
N PRO A 1008 4.05 -30.95 -4.15
CA PRO A 1008 3.69 -31.99 -3.19
C PRO A 1008 4.87 -32.65 -2.46
N ALA A 1009 6.12 -32.44 -2.92
CA ALA A 1009 7.32 -32.89 -2.21
C ALA A 1009 7.60 -32.12 -0.91
N PHE A 1010 6.93 -30.98 -0.70
CA PHE A 1010 6.99 -30.25 0.57
C PHE A 1010 5.64 -30.36 1.29
N ASP A 1011 5.67 -30.39 2.62
CA ASP A 1011 4.46 -30.17 3.41
C ASP A 1011 3.95 -28.77 3.05
N ASN A 1012 2.77 -28.64 2.42
CA ASN A 1012 2.32 -27.41 1.75
C ASN A 1012 0.82 -27.10 1.95
N ASP A 1013 0.50 -25.80 2.16
CA ASP A 1013 -0.88 -25.26 2.29
C ASP A 1013 -1.36 -24.55 1.02
N VAL A 1014 -0.52 -24.46 0.00
CA VAL A 1014 -0.85 -23.77 -1.25
C VAL A 1014 -1.34 -24.78 -2.27
N ALA A 1015 -2.67 -24.90 -2.40
CA ALA A 1015 -3.24 -25.63 -3.52
C ALA A 1015 -2.90 -24.91 -4.85
N PRO A 1016 -2.46 -25.61 -5.90
CA PRO A 1016 -2.26 -24.96 -7.19
C PRO A 1016 -3.59 -24.44 -7.77
N VAL A 1017 -3.51 -23.49 -8.70
CA VAL A 1017 -4.69 -23.00 -9.44
C VAL A 1017 -4.91 -23.96 -10.61
N PRO A 1018 -6.03 -24.70 -10.69
CA PRO A 1018 -6.19 -25.75 -11.69
C PRO A 1018 -6.22 -25.20 -13.11
N ARG A 1019 -5.93 -26.03 -14.09
CA ARG A 1019 -6.26 -25.78 -15.49
C ARG A 1019 -7.66 -26.35 -15.74
N LEU A 1020 -8.56 -25.51 -16.25
CA LEU A 1020 -9.91 -25.89 -16.61
C LEU A 1020 -10.02 -25.99 -18.13
N LEU A 1021 -10.48 -27.13 -18.66
CA LEU A 1021 -10.69 -27.34 -20.09
C LEU A 1021 -12.12 -27.82 -20.36
N VAL A 1022 -12.90 -27.01 -21.08
CA VAL A 1022 -14.20 -27.44 -21.64
C VAL A 1022 -13.93 -28.19 -22.93
N PHE A 1023 -14.41 -29.42 -23.03
CA PHE A 1023 -14.23 -30.29 -24.20
C PHE A 1023 -15.56 -30.72 -24.84
N GLY A 1024 -16.69 -30.34 -24.26
CA GLY A 1024 -18.01 -30.52 -24.85
C GLY A 1024 -18.88 -29.29 -24.51
N PRO A 1025 -19.51 -28.63 -25.48
CA PRO A 1025 -19.43 -28.85 -26.93
C PRO A 1025 -18.04 -28.48 -27.48
N GLU A 1026 -17.74 -28.92 -28.70
CA GLU A 1026 -16.54 -28.47 -29.41
C GLU A 1026 -16.61 -26.96 -29.70
N GLN A 1027 -15.45 -26.31 -29.76
CA GLN A 1027 -15.37 -24.89 -30.08
C GLN A 1027 -15.98 -24.60 -31.46
N GLY A 1028 -16.89 -23.64 -31.52
CA GLY A 1028 -17.60 -23.26 -32.74
C GLY A 1028 -18.74 -24.22 -33.12
N ALA A 1029 -19.15 -25.13 -32.23
CA ALA A 1029 -20.24 -26.08 -32.51
C ALA A 1029 -21.53 -25.37 -32.94
N ILE A 1030 -22.20 -25.92 -33.96
CA ILE A 1030 -23.49 -25.43 -34.45
C ILE A 1030 -24.59 -26.32 -33.87
N LEU A 1031 -25.46 -25.72 -33.06
CA LEU A 1031 -26.60 -26.38 -32.45
C LEU A 1031 -27.88 -26.06 -33.25
N ALA A 1032 -28.51 -27.10 -33.81
CA ALA A 1032 -29.77 -26.99 -34.55
C ALA A 1032 -30.97 -27.21 -33.63
N ASP A 1033 -31.73 -26.15 -33.40
CA ASP A 1033 -32.89 -26.08 -32.51
C ASP A 1033 -32.70 -26.79 -31.15
N PRO A 1034 -31.65 -26.46 -30.38
CA PRO A 1034 -31.35 -27.17 -29.15
C PRO A 1034 -32.39 -26.85 -28.06
N SER A 1035 -32.85 -27.87 -27.35
CA SER A 1035 -33.59 -27.71 -26.09
C SER A 1035 -32.67 -27.57 -24.87
N ALA A 1036 -31.43 -28.08 -24.97
CA ALA A 1036 -30.40 -27.98 -23.94
C ALA A 1036 -28.99 -28.03 -24.54
N LEU A 1037 -28.00 -27.56 -23.79
CA LEU A 1037 -26.57 -27.67 -24.06
C LEU A 1037 -25.89 -28.50 -22.98
N HIS A 1038 -25.10 -29.48 -23.40
CA HIS A 1038 -24.29 -30.32 -22.52
C HIS A 1038 -22.89 -29.73 -22.42
N LEU A 1039 -22.62 -28.99 -21.34
CA LEU A 1039 -21.28 -28.53 -21.02
C LEU A 1039 -20.52 -29.65 -20.31
N LYS A 1040 -19.33 -29.99 -20.79
CA LYS A 1040 -18.43 -30.98 -20.20
C LYS A 1040 -17.04 -30.39 -20.05
N TRP A 1041 -16.43 -30.55 -18.89
CA TRP A 1041 -15.10 -30.02 -18.62
C TRP A 1041 -14.28 -30.97 -17.76
N ARG A 1042 -12.96 -30.77 -17.81
CA ARG A 1042 -11.98 -31.45 -16.96
C ARG A 1042 -11.13 -30.40 -16.26
N THR A 1043 -10.76 -30.70 -15.02
CA THR A 1043 -9.75 -29.96 -14.26
C THR A 1043 -8.46 -30.77 -14.16
N THR A 1044 -7.31 -30.13 -14.38
CA THR A 1044 -5.99 -30.76 -14.21
C THR A 1044 -5.07 -29.85 -13.40
N SER A 1045 -4.12 -30.44 -12.67
CA SER A 1045 -3.08 -29.69 -11.95
C SER A 1045 -1.92 -29.34 -12.88
N GLU A 1046 -2.22 -28.52 -13.88
CA GLU A 1046 -1.30 -28.03 -14.90
C GLU A 1046 -1.37 -26.51 -14.99
N ARG A 1047 -0.36 -25.89 -15.56
CA ARG A 1047 -0.41 -24.49 -15.95
C ARG A 1047 -1.36 -24.28 -17.12
N TRP A 1048 -1.68 -23.04 -17.40
CA TRP A 1048 -2.49 -22.64 -18.57
C TRP A 1048 -1.99 -23.18 -19.92
N ASP A 1049 -0.70 -23.52 -20.05
CA ASP A 1049 -0.10 -24.08 -21.27
C ASP A 1049 -0.06 -25.62 -21.31
N GLY A 1050 -0.65 -26.29 -20.31
CA GLY A 1050 -0.64 -27.75 -20.17
C GLY A 1050 0.69 -28.32 -19.66
N ALA A 1051 1.67 -27.48 -19.32
CA ALA A 1051 2.90 -27.93 -18.68
C ALA A 1051 2.74 -28.00 -17.15
N ARG A 1052 3.68 -28.69 -16.50
CA ARG A 1052 3.75 -28.74 -15.03
C ARG A 1052 4.07 -27.35 -14.46
N TYR A 1053 3.59 -27.04 -13.25
CA TYR A 1053 3.86 -25.75 -12.59
C TYR A 1053 5.36 -25.48 -12.40
N THR A 1054 6.10 -26.48 -11.89
CA THR A 1054 7.56 -26.46 -11.83
C THR A 1054 8.14 -27.82 -12.22
N LEU A 1055 9.45 -27.87 -12.48
CA LEU A 1055 10.15 -29.14 -12.75
C LEU A 1055 10.08 -30.14 -11.59
N GLY A 1056 9.83 -29.65 -10.36
CA GLY A 1056 9.66 -30.48 -9.17
C GLY A 1056 8.30 -31.17 -9.07
N HIS A 1057 7.30 -30.78 -9.88
CA HIS A 1057 5.98 -31.41 -9.84
C HIS A 1057 5.94 -32.72 -10.65
N PRO A 1058 5.17 -33.74 -10.19
CA PRO A 1058 4.96 -34.98 -10.95
C PRO A 1058 4.11 -34.74 -12.21
N GLU A 1059 4.20 -35.63 -13.21
CA GLU A 1059 3.42 -35.53 -14.47
C GLU A 1059 1.92 -35.63 -14.26
N SER A 1060 1.50 -36.43 -13.29
CA SER A 1060 0.09 -36.72 -12.99
C SER A 1060 -0.25 -36.26 -11.57
N MET A 1061 -0.07 -34.96 -11.30
CA MET A 1061 -0.46 -34.38 -10.02
C MET A 1061 -2.00 -34.41 -9.88
N PRO A 1062 -2.54 -35.01 -8.80
CA PRO A 1062 -3.98 -34.98 -8.55
C PRO A 1062 -4.45 -33.55 -8.25
N CYS A 1063 -5.63 -33.19 -8.75
CA CYS A 1063 -6.27 -31.91 -8.47
C CYS A 1063 -7.08 -31.97 -7.18
N ASP A 1064 -7.21 -30.84 -6.47
CA ASP A 1064 -8.03 -30.72 -5.26
C ASP A 1064 -9.52 -30.51 -5.62
N GLU A 1065 -10.05 -31.44 -6.41
CA GLU A 1065 -11.42 -31.44 -6.95
C GLU A 1065 -12.52 -31.31 -5.88
N PRO A 1066 -12.45 -31.95 -4.69
CA PRO A 1066 -13.48 -31.82 -3.66
C PRO A 1066 -13.71 -30.38 -3.15
N ASN A 1067 -12.70 -29.52 -3.29
CA ASN A 1067 -12.78 -28.11 -2.92
C ASN A 1067 -13.10 -27.19 -4.10
N LEU A 1068 -13.36 -27.71 -5.29
CA LEU A 1068 -13.76 -26.91 -6.45
C LEU A 1068 -15.27 -26.67 -6.50
N ARG A 1069 -15.60 -25.51 -7.06
CA ARG A 1069 -16.95 -25.01 -7.31
C ARG A 1069 -16.96 -24.33 -8.68
N TYR A 1070 -17.97 -24.59 -9.50
CA TYR A 1070 -18.04 -24.09 -10.86
C TYR A 1070 -19.15 -23.05 -11.01
N ARG A 1071 -18.81 -21.91 -11.60
CA ARG A 1071 -19.78 -20.90 -12.04
C ARG A 1071 -19.89 -20.95 -13.56
N ILE A 1072 -21.10 -21.03 -14.07
CA ILE A 1072 -21.35 -21.08 -15.52
C ILE A 1072 -21.98 -19.75 -15.90
N LEU A 1073 -21.43 -19.11 -16.93
CA LEU A 1073 -21.92 -17.84 -17.46
C LEU A 1073 -22.08 -17.92 -18.97
N TRP A 1074 -22.90 -17.05 -19.53
CA TRP A 1074 -23.04 -16.93 -20.97
C TRP A 1074 -23.04 -15.47 -21.42
N SER A 1075 -22.74 -15.27 -22.70
CA SER A 1075 -22.68 -13.97 -23.36
C SER A 1075 -23.18 -14.11 -24.80
N ASN A 1076 -23.94 -13.12 -25.29
CA ASN A 1076 -24.36 -13.00 -26.69
C ASN A 1076 -23.70 -11.81 -27.42
N ASP A 1077 -22.71 -11.17 -26.81
CA ASP A 1077 -22.00 -10.00 -27.33
C ASP A 1077 -20.47 -10.20 -27.27
N VAL A 1078 -20.02 -11.44 -27.45
CA VAL A 1078 -18.59 -11.81 -27.51
C VAL A 1078 -17.84 -11.47 -26.21
N GLY A 1079 -18.51 -11.57 -25.07
CA GLY A 1079 -17.93 -11.44 -23.73
C GLY A 1079 -17.96 -10.01 -23.18
N ALA A 1080 -18.65 -9.08 -23.84
CA ALA A 1080 -18.80 -7.71 -23.35
C ALA A 1080 -19.77 -7.64 -22.16
N THR A 1081 -20.81 -8.47 -22.14
CA THR A 1081 -21.70 -8.65 -20.98
C THR A 1081 -21.89 -10.12 -20.64
N TRP A 1082 -21.77 -10.44 -19.35
CA TRP A 1082 -21.92 -11.81 -18.85
C TRP A 1082 -23.23 -11.95 -18.11
N ARG A 1083 -23.91 -13.07 -18.34
CA ARG A 1083 -25.23 -13.35 -17.78
C ARG A 1083 -25.25 -14.67 -17.04
N ASP A 1084 -26.00 -14.67 -15.96
CA ASP A 1084 -26.31 -15.89 -15.22
C ASP A 1084 -27.32 -16.75 -16.01
N PRO A 1085 -27.10 -18.07 -16.17
CA PRO A 1085 -27.98 -18.91 -16.97
C PRO A 1085 -29.34 -19.20 -16.31
N SER A 1086 -29.45 -19.11 -14.99
CA SER A 1086 -30.68 -19.39 -14.25
C SER A 1086 -31.62 -18.18 -14.19
N SER A 1087 -31.05 -16.98 -14.07
CA SER A 1087 -31.81 -15.74 -13.88
C SER A 1087 -31.79 -14.78 -15.08
N GLY A 1088 -30.85 -14.94 -16.01
CA GLY A 1088 -30.61 -14.01 -17.12
C GLY A 1088 -30.02 -12.65 -16.70
N ALA A 1089 -29.77 -12.45 -15.41
CA ALA A 1089 -29.22 -11.21 -14.85
C ALA A 1089 -27.79 -10.98 -15.31
N THR A 1090 -27.45 -9.73 -15.61
CA THR A 1090 -26.08 -9.33 -15.91
C THR A 1090 -25.23 -9.42 -14.64
N VAL A 1091 -24.04 -10.01 -14.75
CA VAL A 1091 -23.11 -10.22 -13.65
C VAL A 1091 -21.69 -9.87 -14.04
N ASP A 1092 -20.87 -9.52 -13.04
CA ASP A 1092 -19.42 -9.45 -13.23
C ASP A 1092 -18.84 -10.87 -13.28
N PRO A 1093 -18.17 -11.27 -14.39
CA PRO A 1093 -17.58 -12.58 -14.52
C PRO A 1093 -16.40 -12.84 -13.58
N LEU A 1094 -15.74 -11.80 -13.06
CA LEU A 1094 -14.57 -11.94 -12.19
C LEU A 1094 -14.91 -11.82 -10.70
N ALA A 1095 -16.08 -11.29 -10.37
CA ALA A 1095 -16.59 -11.28 -9.01
C ALA A 1095 -16.92 -12.69 -8.53
N ARG A 1096 -16.58 -12.99 -7.27
CA ARG A 1096 -16.92 -14.26 -6.62
C ARG A 1096 -18.39 -14.24 -6.20
N PRO A 1097 -19.26 -15.12 -6.73
CA PRO A 1097 -20.62 -15.26 -6.21
C PRO A 1097 -20.63 -15.97 -4.84
N PRO A 1098 -21.75 -15.94 -4.11
CA PRO A 1098 -21.90 -16.78 -2.92
C PRO A 1098 -21.91 -18.27 -3.30
N LEU A 1099 -21.52 -19.15 -2.37
CA LEU A 1099 -21.25 -20.56 -2.66
C LEU A 1099 -22.49 -21.32 -3.17
N GLU A 1100 -23.69 -20.91 -2.73
CA GLU A 1100 -24.97 -21.47 -3.16
C GLU A 1100 -25.32 -21.16 -4.63
N ALA A 1101 -24.65 -20.19 -5.24
CA ALA A 1101 -24.82 -19.86 -6.66
C ALA A 1101 -23.75 -20.53 -7.56
N MET A 1102 -23.02 -21.52 -7.02
CA MET A 1102 -22.01 -22.29 -7.74
C MET A 1102 -22.34 -23.78 -7.68
N GLU A 1103 -22.02 -24.50 -8.76
CA GLU A 1103 -22.16 -25.95 -8.81
C GLU A 1103 -21.00 -26.65 -8.08
N PRO A 1104 -21.28 -27.61 -7.18
CA PRO A 1104 -20.25 -28.44 -6.58
C PRO A 1104 -19.62 -29.38 -7.60
N ASP A 1105 -18.31 -29.57 -7.48
CA ASP A 1105 -17.62 -30.68 -8.12
C ASP A 1105 -18.22 -32.02 -7.66
N SER A 1106 -18.48 -32.92 -8.60
CA SER A 1106 -19.18 -34.19 -8.40
C SER A 1106 -18.25 -35.34 -7.99
N GLY A 1107 -16.93 -35.10 -8.00
CA GLY A 1107 -15.89 -36.03 -7.60
C GLY A 1107 -14.84 -36.20 -8.70
N PHE A 1108 -13.96 -37.18 -8.52
CA PHE A 1108 -12.82 -37.37 -9.42
C PHE A 1108 -13.22 -37.57 -10.90
N GLY A 1109 -12.77 -36.67 -11.77
CA GLY A 1109 -12.79 -36.86 -13.22
C GLY A 1109 -13.45 -35.75 -14.04
N ASP A 1110 -14.21 -36.16 -15.05
CA ASP A 1110 -14.86 -35.23 -15.98
C ASP A 1110 -16.20 -34.78 -15.41
N GLU A 1111 -16.41 -33.47 -15.44
CA GLU A 1111 -17.60 -32.81 -14.94
C GLU A 1111 -18.57 -32.49 -16.08
N SER A 1112 -19.86 -32.40 -15.75
CA SER A 1112 -20.87 -32.04 -16.73
C SER A 1112 -22.05 -31.27 -16.16
N PHE A 1113 -22.57 -30.34 -16.95
CA PHE A 1113 -23.76 -29.57 -16.63
C PHE A 1113 -24.69 -29.48 -17.84
N MET A 1114 -25.98 -29.66 -17.56
CA MET A 1114 -27.04 -29.55 -18.56
C MET A 1114 -27.69 -28.18 -18.47
N LEU A 1115 -27.42 -27.33 -19.45
CA LEU A 1115 -27.98 -25.99 -19.51
C LEU A 1115 -29.24 -25.98 -20.39
N PRO A 1116 -30.45 -25.67 -19.87
CA PRO A 1116 -31.63 -25.45 -20.70
C PRO A 1116 -31.42 -24.28 -21.68
N LEU A 1117 -31.76 -24.46 -22.95
CA LEU A 1117 -31.68 -23.42 -23.98
C LEU A 1117 -33.08 -23.07 -24.51
N PRO A 1118 -33.98 -22.44 -23.73
CA PRO A 1118 -35.28 -22.01 -24.24
C PRO A 1118 -35.11 -20.92 -25.30
N ALA A 1119 -35.94 -20.95 -26.34
CA ALA A 1119 -35.83 -20.03 -27.48
C ALA A 1119 -36.02 -18.55 -27.10
N GLU A 1120 -36.74 -18.25 -26.01
CA GLU A 1120 -36.94 -16.90 -25.49
C GLU A 1120 -35.65 -16.28 -24.92
N MET A 1121 -34.81 -17.08 -24.27
CA MET A 1121 -33.54 -16.63 -23.66
C MET A 1121 -32.37 -16.78 -24.63
N PHE A 1122 -32.41 -17.80 -25.48
CA PHE A 1122 -31.39 -18.13 -26.47
C PHE A 1122 -31.98 -18.16 -27.89
N PRO A 1123 -32.29 -16.98 -28.48
CA PRO A 1123 -32.67 -16.87 -29.88
C PRO A 1123 -31.54 -17.30 -30.83
N GLN A 1124 -31.80 -17.36 -32.13
CA GLN A 1124 -30.75 -17.63 -33.12
C GLN A 1124 -29.62 -16.59 -33.00
N GLY A 1125 -28.38 -17.06 -32.88
CA GLY A 1125 -27.23 -16.19 -32.65
C GLY A 1125 -25.94 -16.94 -32.29
N GLU A 1126 -24.89 -16.16 -32.03
CA GLU A 1126 -23.60 -16.66 -31.55
C GLU A 1126 -23.48 -16.39 -30.05
N TYR A 1127 -23.00 -17.39 -29.32
CA TYR A 1127 -22.93 -17.38 -27.87
C TYR A 1127 -21.55 -17.80 -27.40
N VAL A 1128 -21.11 -17.20 -26.31
CA VAL A 1128 -19.92 -17.62 -25.57
C VAL A 1128 -20.37 -18.14 -24.22
N PHE A 1129 -19.99 -19.36 -23.88
CA PHE A 1129 -20.20 -19.92 -22.55
C PHE A 1129 -18.86 -19.96 -21.81
N ARG A 1130 -18.86 -19.55 -20.55
CA ARG A 1130 -17.70 -19.57 -19.67
C ARG A 1130 -17.98 -20.47 -18.49
N VAL A 1131 -17.07 -21.42 -18.25
CA VAL A 1131 -17.03 -22.17 -17.00
C VAL A 1131 -15.89 -21.58 -16.16
N ILE A 1132 -16.16 -21.22 -14.92
CA ILE A 1132 -15.18 -20.64 -13.98
C ILE A 1132 -15.04 -21.58 -12.79
N ALA A 1133 -13.83 -22.03 -12.52
CA ALA A 1133 -13.49 -22.77 -11.31
C ALA A 1133 -13.09 -21.80 -10.20
N HIS A 1134 -13.81 -21.89 -9.08
CA HIS A 1134 -13.50 -21.28 -7.81
C HIS A 1134 -13.12 -22.35 -6.80
N HIS A 1135 -12.27 -21.99 -5.84
CA HIS A 1135 -11.97 -22.85 -4.72
C HIS A 1135 -12.85 -22.48 -3.51
N ARG A 1136 -13.38 -23.48 -2.80
CA ARG A 1136 -14.31 -23.29 -1.69
C ARG A 1136 -13.71 -22.53 -0.51
N LEU A 1137 -12.47 -22.85 -0.14
CA LEU A 1137 -11.80 -22.35 1.07
C LEU A 1137 -10.97 -21.07 0.87
N ARG A 1138 -10.90 -20.52 -0.35
CA ARG A 1138 -10.12 -19.30 -0.65
C ARG A 1138 -10.83 -18.49 -1.70
N GLU A 1139 -10.85 -17.17 -1.53
CA GLU A 1139 -11.49 -16.25 -2.47
C GLU A 1139 -10.59 -15.86 -3.65
N THR A 1140 -9.28 -16.07 -3.46
CA THR A 1140 -8.22 -15.76 -4.42
C THR A 1140 -8.12 -16.80 -5.51
N HIS A 1141 -7.61 -16.32 -6.64
CA HIS A 1141 -7.29 -17.06 -7.86
C HIS A 1141 -8.50 -17.78 -8.47
N ILE A 1142 -8.62 -17.71 -9.78
CA ILE A 1142 -9.68 -18.40 -10.50
C ILE A 1142 -9.11 -18.99 -11.78
N ALA A 1143 -9.75 -20.03 -12.29
CA ALA A 1143 -9.47 -20.53 -13.63
C ALA A 1143 -10.75 -20.52 -14.43
N TRP A 1144 -10.68 -20.27 -15.74
CA TRP A 1144 -11.84 -20.39 -16.60
C TRP A 1144 -11.48 -20.85 -18.00
N HIS A 1145 -12.51 -21.22 -18.75
CA HIS A 1145 -12.40 -21.55 -20.15
C HIS A 1145 -13.67 -21.12 -20.88
N ASP A 1146 -13.49 -20.53 -22.06
CA ASP A 1146 -14.55 -19.99 -22.88
C ASP A 1146 -14.78 -20.90 -24.08
N VAL A 1147 -16.03 -21.27 -24.33
CA VAL A 1147 -16.44 -22.04 -25.50
C VAL A 1147 -17.44 -21.25 -26.35
N PHE A 1148 -17.18 -21.18 -27.64
CA PHE A 1148 -18.01 -20.48 -28.61
C PHE A 1148 -18.99 -21.47 -29.26
N VAL A 1149 -20.26 -21.08 -29.37
CA VAL A 1149 -21.32 -21.94 -29.89
C VAL A 1149 -22.29 -21.11 -30.74
N LYS A 1150 -22.76 -21.67 -31.84
CA LYS A 1150 -23.76 -21.06 -32.72
C LYS A 1150 -25.10 -21.77 -32.58
N VAL A 1151 -26.15 -21.04 -32.20
CA VAL A 1151 -27.51 -21.58 -32.10
C VAL A 1151 -28.30 -21.19 -33.34
N THR A 1152 -28.90 -22.18 -34.00
CA THR A 1152 -29.80 -22.00 -35.15
C THR A 1152 -31.22 -22.42 -34.75
N ARG A 1153 -32.23 -21.63 -35.14
CA ARG A 1153 -33.64 -21.90 -34.84
C ARG A 1153 -34.43 -21.95 -36.15
N PRO A 1154 -35.48 -22.79 -36.26
CA PRO A 1154 -36.34 -22.77 -37.43
C PRO A 1154 -37.01 -21.39 -37.57
N VAL A 1155 -36.95 -20.81 -38.76
CA VAL A 1155 -37.66 -19.57 -39.09
C VAL A 1155 -39.15 -19.90 -39.07
N VAL A 1156 -39.90 -19.30 -38.13
CA VAL A 1156 -41.36 -19.32 -38.19
C VAL A 1156 -41.75 -18.41 -39.34
N GLU A 1157 -42.09 -18.99 -40.50
CA GLU A 1157 -42.77 -18.24 -41.56
C GLU A 1157 -44.06 -17.66 -40.97
N PRO A 1158 -44.34 -16.36 -41.15
CA PRO A 1158 -45.61 -15.80 -40.71
C PRO A 1158 -46.75 -16.58 -41.40
N PRO A 1159 -47.86 -16.87 -40.70
CA PRO A 1159 -48.97 -17.59 -41.31
C PRO A 1159 -49.42 -16.85 -42.57
N PRO A 1160 -49.77 -17.55 -43.65
CA PRO A 1160 -50.24 -16.91 -44.86
C PRO A 1160 -51.49 -16.09 -44.51
N ASP A 1161 -51.44 -14.79 -44.79
CA ASP A 1161 -52.56 -13.87 -44.60
C ASP A 1161 -53.82 -14.50 -45.21
N GLY A 1162 -54.76 -14.86 -44.34
CA GLY A 1162 -56.12 -15.16 -44.73
C GLY A 1162 -56.68 -13.89 -45.36
N GLY A 1163 -56.85 -13.94 -46.68
CA GLY A 1163 -57.48 -12.86 -47.42
C GLY A 1163 -58.86 -12.58 -46.86
N ASP A 1164 -59.10 -11.32 -46.51
CA ASP A 1164 -60.44 -10.77 -46.50
C ASP A 1164 -60.45 -9.51 -47.36
N GLU A 1165 -61.24 -9.60 -48.42
CA GLU A 1165 -61.52 -8.54 -49.36
C GLU A 1165 -62.27 -7.41 -48.64
N SER A 1166 -61.76 -6.17 -48.70
CA SER A 1166 -62.62 -5.00 -48.97
C SER A 1166 -61.83 -3.69 -49.10
N GLY A 1167 -62.07 -3.01 -50.23
CA GLY A 1167 -62.36 -1.58 -50.20
C GLY A 1167 -61.22 -0.56 -50.15
N ALA A 1168 -60.68 -0.26 -51.34
CA ALA A 1168 -60.54 1.10 -51.89
C ALA A 1168 -60.08 2.28 -50.98
N LEU A 1169 -58.92 2.87 -51.30
CA LEU A 1169 -58.71 4.26 -51.78
C LEU A 1169 -57.36 4.89 -51.37
N LYS A 1170 -56.66 5.33 -52.43
CA LYS A 1170 -55.64 6.39 -52.52
C LYS A 1170 -55.62 7.45 -51.38
N ARG A 1171 -54.44 7.72 -50.81
CA ARG A 1171 -53.62 8.95 -51.04
C ARG A 1171 -52.54 9.12 -49.96
N GLY A 1172 -51.30 9.36 -50.40
CA GLY A 1172 -50.53 10.52 -49.94
C GLY A 1172 -49.43 10.33 -48.88
N THR A 1173 -48.20 10.47 -49.38
CA THR A 1173 -47.05 11.22 -48.81
C THR A 1173 -46.18 10.67 -47.67
N LYS A 1174 -44.89 10.60 -48.06
CA LYS A 1174 -43.61 10.55 -47.34
C LYS A 1174 -43.16 9.20 -46.77
#